data_AF-A0A9Q1BSC7-F1
#
_entry.id   AF-A0A9Q1BSC7-F1
#
_cell.length_a   1.000
_cell.length_b   1.000
_cell.length_c   1.000
_cell.angle_alpha   90.00
_cell.angle_beta   90.00
_cell.angle_gamma   90.00
#
_symmetry.space_group_name_H-M   'P 1'
#
loop_
_entity.id
_entity.type
_entity.pdbx_description
1 polymer ?
#
loop_
_entity_poly.entity_id
_entity_poly.type
_entity_poly.pdbx_seq_one_letter_code
_entity_poly.pdbx_strand_id
1 'polypeptide(L)'
;MCLDGVEIFTNGSGSYHQLRKGHTLVDLIKSCTMKCGGIYMYSNLRGCDGERTYYYGGSTIALNGDIIVRGEEFSLEDVEVVVTTVDLEDVRAYRAHVSSTSQQASRAKPFPRIQVDFSLSSVINDIPSMCPIKPKMYSVEEEIAMGPACWLWDYLRRSGQAGFFIALSGGIDSSSTACVVASMCRIVCKAVSDGNEQVLSDVRKVTHDPTYTPQDPRELANKILVTCYMGTKNSSVETYNRAKNLADQIGSHHFAVTIDQSVQASVEVFTRATDKAPAFKVHGGSPRENLALQNIQARTRMVLSYLFAQLTMWSADRPGGLLVLGTSNVDECLRGYLTKYDCSSADLNPIGSISKTDLRRFIVYAIKEFGITALEGILEAPPTAELEPLTDGKISQTDEDDMGMTYDELSIYGRMRKIAHCGPFSMFTKLVHDWSDKFTPSEVADKVKHFFRSYSINRHKMTTLTPSYHAESYSPDDNRFDLRQFLYNVKWTWQFRCIDEEVKRMEAERASSTTEQVKATATEQNSETEAEKMGQASSLAEVNQDKSPVDDKMISNISMETAQTPLEVVVSISNGESDLDKVSTGPSNGTTHVEKASPSGDIDRNSPKARGKGKSKIGSNRSPQKRSRPHEEAQHGKRQKREKSENQNGNNSNGTHSYERESPLRKFGMWLREKMTP
;
A
#
# COMPACT_ATOMS: atom_id res chain seq x y z
N MET A 1 -33.11 1.41 19.99
CA MET A 1 -32.25 0.95 21.10
C MET A 1 -31.97 2.09 22.06
N CYS A 2 -31.21 3.13 21.70
CA CYS A 2 -30.95 4.25 22.63
C CYS A 2 -32.24 4.89 23.20
N LEU A 3 -33.16 5.29 22.32
CA LEU A 3 -34.46 5.87 22.72
C LEU A 3 -35.32 4.93 23.59
N ASP A 4 -35.01 3.63 23.61
CA ASP A 4 -35.74 2.62 24.39
C ASP A 4 -34.98 2.25 25.69
N GLY A 5 -33.95 3.03 26.05
CA GLY A 5 -33.23 2.89 27.32
C GLY A 5 -31.99 1.99 27.29
N VAL A 6 -31.56 1.48 26.13
CA VAL A 6 -30.32 0.67 26.05
C VAL A 6 -29.11 1.54 26.41
N GLU A 7 -28.33 1.16 27.42
CA GLU A 7 -27.15 1.90 27.90
C GLU A 7 -25.84 1.41 27.25
N ILE A 8 -25.75 0.13 26.90
CA ILE A 8 -24.55 -0.50 26.32
C ILE A 8 -24.86 -1.06 24.92
N PHE A 9 -24.03 -0.71 23.94
CA PHE A 9 -24.12 -1.17 22.56
C PHE A 9 -22.90 -2.02 22.23
N THR A 10 -23.12 -3.25 21.78
CA THR A 10 -22.04 -4.16 21.35
C THR A 10 -22.04 -4.32 19.84
N ASN A 11 -20.90 -4.07 19.20
CA ASN A 11 -20.69 -4.20 17.76
C ASN A 11 -19.54 -5.16 17.47
N GLY A 12 -19.87 -6.38 17.05
CA GLY A 12 -18.91 -7.33 16.47
C GLY A 12 -18.75 -7.08 14.97
N SER A 13 -17.53 -6.83 14.53
CA SER A 13 -17.19 -6.41 13.17
C SER A 13 -16.13 -7.29 12.51
N GLY A 14 -16.12 -7.27 11.18
CA GLY A 14 -15.08 -7.83 10.32
C GLY A 14 -14.63 -6.76 9.32
N SER A 15 -14.17 -5.61 9.83
CA SER A 15 -13.71 -4.49 9.01
C SER A 15 -12.25 -4.69 8.64
N TYR A 16 -11.99 -4.91 7.35
CA TYR A 16 -10.64 -5.02 6.82
C TYR A 16 -9.96 -3.65 6.71
N HIS A 17 -8.63 -3.67 6.69
CA HIS A 17 -7.76 -2.52 6.52
C HIS A 17 -7.88 -1.88 5.16
N GLN A 18 -8.01 -0.57 5.22
CA GLN A 18 -7.98 0.32 4.09
C GLN A 18 -7.20 1.54 4.57
N LEU A 19 -6.23 1.96 3.75
CA LEU A 19 -5.32 3.02 4.11
C LEU A 19 -6.10 4.29 4.46
N ARG A 20 -5.74 4.94 5.57
CA ARG A 20 -6.37 6.14 6.11
C ARG A 20 -7.79 5.97 6.62
N LYS A 21 -8.34 4.76 6.74
CA LYS A 21 -9.74 4.54 7.21
C LYS A 21 -9.89 4.65 8.73
N GLY A 22 -8.79 4.53 9.49
CA GLY A 22 -8.83 4.43 10.96
C GLY A 22 -9.53 5.58 11.67
N HIS A 23 -9.36 6.82 11.20
CA HIS A 23 -10.02 8.00 11.78
C HIS A 23 -11.54 7.97 11.59
N THR A 24 -12.02 7.57 10.40
CA THR A 24 -13.45 7.50 10.10
C THR A 24 -14.18 6.52 11.03
N LEU A 25 -13.53 5.39 11.36
CA LEU A 25 -14.08 4.42 12.32
C LEU A 25 -14.27 5.06 13.70
N VAL A 26 -13.23 5.73 14.21
CA VAL A 26 -13.27 6.41 15.51
C VAL A 26 -14.35 7.48 15.52
N ASP A 27 -14.44 8.29 14.46
CA ASP A 27 -15.43 9.35 14.36
C ASP A 27 -16.87 8.79 14.33
N LEU A 28 -17.10 7.67 13.66
CA LEU A 28 -18.41 6.99 13.67
C LEU A 28 -18.76 6.48 15.06
N ILE A 29 -17.83 5.84 15.77
CA ILE A 29 -18.03 5.33 17.13
C ILE A 29 -18.34 6.50 18.09
N LYS A 30 -17.52 7.57 18.04
CA LYS A 30 -17.73 8.77 18.85
C LYS A 30 -19.05 9.46 18.53
N SER A 31 -19.38 9.63 17.26
CA SER A 31 -20.62 10.31 16.84
C SER A 31 -21.87 9.55 17.30
N CYS A 32 -21.82 8.22 17.31
CA CYS A 32 -22.93 7.40 17.81
C CYS A 32 -23.20 7.66 19.29
N THR A 33 -22.17 7.61 20.14
CA THR A 33 -22.32 7.80 21.60
C THR A 33 -22.51 9.25 21.98
N MET A 34 -21.93 10.20 21.25
CA MET A 34 -22.16 11.64 21.43
C MET A 34 -23.61 12.03 21.16
N LYS A 35 -24.22 11.49 20.11
CA LYS A 35 -25.61 11.86 19.77
C LYS A 35 -26.63 11.34 20.77
N CYS A 36 -26.39 10.15 21.33
CA CYS A 36 -27.44 9.40 22.02
C CYS A 36 -27.11 9.08 23.48
N GLY A 37 -25.88 9.31 23.93
CA GLY A 37 -25.38 8.85 25.22
C GLY A 37 -25.28 7.32 25.28
N GLY A 38 -24.38 6.81 26.11
CA GLY A 38 -24.18 5.38 26.31
C GLY A 38 -22.77 4.91 26.02
N ILE A 39 -22.58 3.61 26.27
CA ILE A 39 -21.32 2.89 26.10
C ILE A 39 -21.37 2.14 24.78
N TYR A 40 -20.34 2.28 23.94
CA TYR A 40 -20.23 1.56 22.68
C TYR A 40 -18.97 0.69 22.70
N MET A 41 -19.18 -0.62 22.62
CA MET A 41 -18.13 -1.63 22.56
C MET A 41 -17.99 -2.10 21.11
N TYR A 42 -16.89 -1.74 20.47
CA TYR A 42 -16.51 -2.19 19.15
C TYR A 42 -15.45 -3.30 19.26
N SER A 43 -15.69 -4.45 18.64
CA SER A 43 -14.73 -5.55 18.55
C SER A 43 -14.55 -5.92 17.08
N ASN A 44 -13.30 -6.08 16.64
CA ASN A 44 -12.99 -6.44 15.26
C ASN A 44 -12.13 -7.71 15.19
N LEU A 45 -12.16 -8.37 14.03
CA LEU A 45 -11.16 -9.36 13.68
C LEU A 45 -9.78 -8.70 13.57
N ARG A 46 -8.71 -9.45 13.83
CA ARG A 46 -7.33 -9.05 13.58
C ARG A 46 -6.60 -10.12 12.78
N GLY A 47 -5.75 -9.71 11.84
CA GLY A 47 -4.91 -10.61 11.06
C GLY A 47 -5.43 -10.88 9.65
N CYS A 48 -4.77 -11.79 8.95
CA CYS A 48 -5.25 -12.37 7.70
C CYS A 48 -6.16 -13.58 8.02
N ASP A 49 -7.24 -13.82 7.28
CA ASP A 49 -8.13 -15.00 7.44
C ASP A 49 -7.98 -16.04 6.32
N GLY A 50 -6.97 -15.89 5.47
CA GLY A 50 -6.74 -16.72 4.29
C GLY A 50 -7.04 -16.02 2.96
N GLU A 51 -7.48 -14.76 3.00
CA GLU A 51 -7.66 -13.92 1.83
C GLU A 51 -6.63 -12.78 1.72
N ARG A 52 -6.80 -11.96 0.67
CA ARG A 52 -5.97 -10.77 0.42
C ARG A 52 -6.16 -9.63 1.44
N THR A 53 -7.20 -9.71 2.26
CA THR A 53 -7.55 -8.70 3.25
C THR A 53 -6.83 -8.96 4.57
N TYR A 54 -6.40 -7.88 5.21
CA TYR A 54 -5.96 -7.91 6.60
C TYR A 54 -6.99 -7.16 7.42
N TYR A 55 -7.49 -7.76 8.49
CA TYR A 55 -8.36 -7.08 9.44
C TYR A 55 -7.49 -6.38 10.47
N TYR A 56 -7.65 -5.06 10.62
CA TYR A 56 -7.04 -4.35 11.74
C TYR A 56 -7.84 -4.65 12.99
N GLY A 57 -7.18 -4.84 14.13
CA GLY A 57 -7.85 -4.99 15.42
C GLY A 57 -8.50 -3.67 15.86
N GLY A 58 -7.92 -3.05 16.88
CA GLY A 58 -8.41 -1.75 17.35
C GLY A 58 -9.77 -1.83 18.04
N SER A 59 -10.03 -2.92 18.77
CA SER A 59 -11.22 -3.03 19.63
C SER A 59 -11.29 -1.82 20.54
N THR A 60 -12.43 -1.13 20.54
CA THR A 60 -12.58 0.22 21.10
C THR A 60 -13.79 0.28 22.00
N ILE A 61 -13.66 0.90 23.17
CA ILE A 61 -14.79 1.20 24.07
C ILE A 61 -14.90 2.72 24.17
N ALA A 62 -16.09 3.23 23.86
CA ALA A 62 -16.43 4.64 23.91
C ALA A 62 -17.57 4.90 24.89
N LEU A 63 -17.59 6.08 25.52
CA LEU A 63 -18.60 6.54 26.46
C LEU A 63 -18.98 7.98 26.12
N ASN A 64 -20.26 8.24 25.84
CA ASN A 64 -20.81 9.60 25.70
C ASN A 64 -20.07 10.54 24.72
N GLY A 65 -19.44 9.99 23.68
CA GLY A 65 -18.67 10.76 22.68
C GLY A 65 -17.16 10.69 22.84
N ASP A 66 -16.68 10.13 23.96
CA ASP A 66 -15.26 9.98 24.26
C ASP A 66 -14.78 8.54 24.10
N ILE A 67 -13.53 8.37 23.68
CA ILE A 67 -12.87 7.06 23.65
C ILE A 67 -12.25 6.81 25.02
N ILE A 68 -12.58 5.69 25.64
CA ILE A 68 -12.05 5.32 26.95
C ILE A 68 -10.84 4.41 26.80
N VAL A 69 -10.93 3.43 25.90
CA VAL A 69 -9.83 2.51 25.63
C VAL A 69 -9.90 2.01 24.19
N ARG A 70 -8.73 1.78 23.60
CA ARG A 70 -8.57 1.26 22.24
C ARG A 70 -7.36 0.31 22.21
N GLY A 71 -7.56 -0.88 21.65
CA GLY A 71 -6.48 -1.86 21.42
C GLY A 71 -5.60 -1.51 20.22
N GLU A 72 -4.57 -2.30 19.99
CA GLU A 72 -3.65 -2.11 18.87
C GLU A 72 -4.32 -2.49 17.52
N GLU A 73 -4.08 -1.68 16.48
CA GLU A 73 -4.61 -1.96 15.14
C GLU A 73 -3.85 -3.08 14.44
N PHE A 74 -2.52 -3.09 14.60
CA PHE A 74 -1.61 -4.05 13.99
C PHE A 74 -0.80 -4.74 15.07
N SER A 75 -0.94 -6.05 15.17
CA SER A 75 -0.21 -6.88 16.14
C SER A 75 -0.12 -8.31 15.63
N LEU A 76 0.86 -9.06 16.15
CA LEU A 76 1.03 -10.49 15.89
C LEU A 76 0.33 -11.37 16.93
N GLU A 77 -0.32 -10.76 17.92
CA GLU A 77 -1.13 -11.50 18.86
C GLU A 77 -2.39 -12.05 18.18
N ASP A 78 -2.69 -13.33 18.38
CA ASP A 78 -3.91 -13.94 17.84
C ASP A 78 -5.16 -13.46 18.62
N VAL A 79 -5.01 -13.09 19.89
CA VAL A 79 -6.12 -12.61 20.75
C VAL A 79 -5.64 -11.41 21.56
N GLU A 80 -6.39 -10.32 21.49
CA GLU A 80 -6.25 -9.15 22.37
C GLU A 80 -7.60 -8.88 23.03
N VAL A 81 -7.60 -8.65 24.34
CA VAL A 81 -8.79 -8.33 25.11
C VAL A 81 -8.59 -6.96 25.74
N VAL A 82 -9.45 -6.02 25.35
CA VAL A 82 -9.47 -4.68 25.90
C VAL A 82 -10.59 -4.57 26.92
N VAL A 83 -10.24 -4.14 28.13
CA VAL A 83 -11.19 -3.98 29.24
C VAL A 83 -11.15 -2.55 29.78
N THR A 84 -12.29 -2.07 30.26
CA THR A 84 -12.37 -0.81 30.99
C THR A 84 -13.50 -0.86 32.01
N THR A 85 -13.40 -0.03 33.03
CA THR A 85 -14.46 0.18 34.04
C THR A 85 -15.09 1.53 33.76
N VAL A 86 -16.41 1.57 33.64
CA VAL A 86 -17.21 2.77 33.37
C VAL A 86 -18.40 2.81 34.33
N ASP A 87 -18.81 4.03 34.71
CA ASP A 87 -20.00 4.24 35.54
C ASP A 87 -21.25 4.34 34.65
N LEU A 88 -22.29 3.57 34.98
CA LEU A 88 -23.58 3.66 34.29
C LEU A 88 -24.32 4.95 34.63
N GLU A 89 -24.03 5.55 35.80
CA GLU A 89 -24.60 6.85 36.17
C GLU A 89 -24.09 7.97 35.26
N ASP A 90 -22.89 7.87 34.68
CA ASP A 90 -22.41 8.83 33.68
C ASP A 90 -23.30 8.83 32.43
N VAL A 91 -23.79 7.65 32.00
CA VAL A 91 -24.74 7.54 30.88
C VAL A 91 -26.08 8.17 31.23
N ARG A 92 -26.58 7.88 32.44
CA ARG A 92 -27.88 8.37 32.91
C ARG A 92 -27.87 9.88 33.08
N ALA A 93 -26.82 10.43 33.71
CA ALA A 93 -26.61 11.86 33.86
C ALA A 93 -26.48 12.56 32.51
N TYR A 94 -25.69 11.99 31.58
CA TYR A 94 -25.54 12.53 30.22
C TYR A 94 -26.88 12.59 29.48
N ARG A 95 -27.70 11.54 29.56
CA ARG A 95 -29.03 11.52 28.93
C ARG A 95 -30.02 12.45 29.61
N ALA A 96 -29.97 12.57 30.93
CA ALA A 96 -30.83 13.49 31.69
C ALA A 96 -30.55 14.96 31.32
N HIS A 97 -29.30 15.29 31.00
CA HIS A 97 -28.93 16.61 30.50
C HIS A 97 -29.61 16.95 29.15
N VAL A 98 -29.90 15.94 28.31
CA VAL A 98 -30.46 16.14 26.95
C VAL A 98 -31.98 15.92 26.92
N SER A 99 -32.74 16.97 27.23
CA SER A 99 -34.22 16.92 27.35
C SER A 99 -34.96 16.50 26.07
N SER A 100 -34.40 16.78 24.89
CA SER A 100 -35.03 16.44 23.59
C SER A 100 -35.09 14.92 23.35
N THR A 101 -34.13 14.16 23.89
CA THR A 101 -34.07 12.70 23.79
C THR A 101 -35.27 12.04 24.49
N SER A 102 -35.69 12.58 25.63
CA SER A 102 -36.85 12.08 26.40
C SER A 102 -38.16 12.20 25.63
N GLN A 103 -38.34 13.30 24.88
CA GLN A 103 -39.52 13.47 24.03
C GLN A 103 -39.54 12.47 22.88
N GLN A 104 -38.39 12.24 22.24
CA GLN A 104 -38.27 11.25 21.16
C GLN A 104 -38.47 9.83 21.67
N ALA A 105 -37.96 9.52 22.87
CA ALA A 105 -38.12 8.24 23.55
C ALA A 105 -39.60 7.92 23.80
N SER A 106 -40.40 8.90 24.25
CA SER A 106 -41.84 8.70 24.50
C SER A 106 -42.65 8.27 23.26
N ARG A 107 -42.15 8.58 22.06
CA ARG A 107 -42.78 8.25 20.78
C ARG A 107 -42.18 6.99 20.13
N ALA A 108 -41.08 6.48 20.68
CA ALA A 108 -40.40 5.32 20.12
C ALA A 108 -41.20 4.04 20.40
N LYS A 109 -41.23 3.13 19.43
CA LYS A 109 -41.78 1.79 19.65
C LYS A 109 -40.80 1.00 20.53
N PRO A 110 -41.30 0.29 21.55
CA PRO A 110 -40.44 -0.47 22.44
C PRO A 110 -39.86 -1.70 21.73
N PHE A 111 -38.65 -2.07 22.13
CA PHE A 111 -38.03 -3.34 21.73
C PHE A 111 -38.50 -4.47 22.66
N PRO A 112 -38.53 -5.73 22.16
CA PRO A 112 -38.70 -6.89 23.03
C PRO A 112 -37.62 -6.91 24.13
N ARG A 113 -38.04 -7.12 25.38
CA ARG A 113 -37.13 -7.17 26.54
C ARG A 113 -37.01 -8.60 27.04
N ILE A 114 -35.79 -9.08 27.16
CA ILE A 114 -35.47 -10.37 27.76
C ILE A 114 -34.92 -10.07 29.15
N GLN A 115 -35.65 -10.52 30.17
CA GLN A 115 -35.19 -10.39 31.56
C GLN A 115 -34.16 -11.48 31.82
N VAL A 116 -32.99 -11.07 32.32
CA VAL A 116 -31.90 -11.96 32.69
C VAL A 116 -31.63 -11.73 34.17
N ASP A 117 -31.64 -12.80 34.96
CA ASP A 117 -31.33 -12.77 36.40
C ASP A 117 -29.81 -12.66 36.59
N PHE A 118 -29.27 -11.48 36.29
CA PHE A 118 -27.84 -11.18 36.32
C PHE A 118 -27.59 -9.70 36.63
N SER A 119 -26.63 -9.42 37.51
CA SER A 119 -26.18 -8.06 37.79
C SER A 119 -24.87 -7.78 37.08
N LEU A 120 -24.83 -6.72 36.26
CA LEU A 120 -23.62 -6.31 35.53
C LEU A 120 -22.55 -5.70 36.44
N SER A 121 -22.96 -5.09 37.57
CA SER A 121 -22.08 -4.49 38.56
C SER A 121 -22.26 -5.15 39.93
N SER A 122 -21.23 -5.05 40.76
CA SER A 122 -21.27 -5.46 42.17
C SER A 122 -21.41 -4.22 43.06
N VAL A 123 -22.03 -4.37 44.24
CA VAL A 123 -22.34 -3.26 45.16
C VAL A 123 -21.07 -2.64 45.79
N ILE A 124 -19.94 -3.36 45.71
CA ILE A 124 -18.65 -2.94 46.28
C ILE A 124 -17.63 -2.98 45.15
N ASN A 125 -17.44 -1.87 44.44
CA ASN A 125 -16.41 -1.74 43.42
C ASN A 125 -15.51 -0.55 43.77
N ASP A 126 -14.34 -0.83 44.35
CA ASP A 126 -13.27 0.16 44.60
C ASP A 126 -12.46 0.48 43.32
N ILE A 127 -12.93 0.06 42.14
CA ILE A 127 -12.23 0.23 40.87
C ILE A 127 -12.63 1.58 40.28
N PRO A 128 -11.69 2.53 40.13
CA PRO A 128 -12.01 3.84 39.57
C PRO A 128 -12.43 3.74 38.10
N SER A 129 -13.37 4.60 37.70
CA SER A 129 -13.71 4.79 36.28
C SER A 129 -12.51 5.36 35.52
N MET A 130 -12.29 4.86 34.30
CA MET A 130 -11.15 5.28 33.47
C MET A 130 -11.43 6.61 32.77
N CYS A 131 -10.42 7.48 32.72
CA CYS A 131 -10.52 8.76 32.02
C CYS A 131 -10.50 8.59 30.49
N PRO A 132 -11.16 9.51 29.74
CA PRO A 132 -11.03 9.60 28.29
C PRO A 132 -9.58 9.67 27.80
N ILE A 133 -9.30 8.98 26.69
CA ILE A 133 -8.01 8.99 26.01
C ILE A 133 -8.13 9.64 24.63
N LYS A 134 -7.03 10.25 24.17
CA LYS A 134 -6.88 10.60 22.76
C LYS A 134 -6.41 9.35 22.00
N PRO A 135 -7.20 8.79 21.08
CA PRO A 135 -6.81 7.59 20.37
C PRO A 135 -5.57 7.87 19.51
N LYS A 136 -4.58 6.97 19.57
CA LYS A 136 -3.43 6.98 18.65
C LYS A 136 -3.95 6.81 17.22
N MET A 137 -3.45 7.64 16.32
CA MET A 137 -3.70 7.57 14.89
C MET A 137 -2.36 7.34 14.21
N TYR A 138 -2.30 6.35 13.34
CA TYR A 138 -1.09 6.03 12.60
C TYR A 138 -0.97 6.96 11.38
N SER A 139 0.26 7.31 11.04
CA SER A 139 0.55 7.93 9.74
C SER A 139 0.37 6.90 8.62
N VAL A 140 0.28 7.37 7.38
CA VAL A 140 0.18 6.49 6.20
C VAL A 140 1.39 5.55 6.11
N GLU A 141 2.56 6.08 6.40
CA GLU A 141 3.82 5.35 6.37
C GLU A 141 3.88 4.28 7.47
N GLU A 142 3.35 4.58 8.66
CA GLU A 142 3.20 3.61 9.75
C GLU A 142 2.19 2.50 9.38
N GLU A 143 1.03 2.85 8.82
CA GLU A 143 0.04 1.86 8.34
C GLU A 143 0.65 0.92 7.28
N ILE A 144 1.46 1.45 6.35
CA ILE A 144 2.20 0.67 5.35
C ILE A 144 3.30 -0.17 6.00
N ALA A 145 3.98 0.34 7.01
CA ALA A 145 5.03 -0.39 7.72
C ALA A 145 4.47 -1.59 8.48
N MET A 146 3.26 -1.49 9.06
CA MET A 146 2.71 -2.51 9.95
C MET A 146 1.70 -3.45 9.26
N GLY A 147 0.73 -2.91 8.52
CA GLY A 147 -0.37 -3.71 7.96
C GLY A 147 0.10 -4.82 7.01
N PRO A 148 0.78 -4.48 5.89
CA PRO A 148 1.40 -5.46 5.00
C PRO A 148 2.38 -6.41 5.71
N ALA A 149 3.11 -5.93 6.72
CA ALA A 149 4.07 -6.73 7.46
C ALA A 149 3.40 -7.81 8.31
N CYS A 150 2.38 -7.45 9.10
CA CYS A 150 1.58 -8.43 9.85
C CYS A 150 0.85 -9.41 8.92
N TRP A 151 0.39 -8.93 7.76
CA TRP A 151 -0.24 -9.79 6.74
C TRP A 151 0.73 -10.83 6.17
N LEU A 152 1.97 -10.43 5.85
CA LEU A 152 3.00 -11.38 5.41
C LEU A 152 3.36 -12.39 6.50
N TRP A 153 3.41 -11.97 7.78
CA TRP A 153 3.67 -12.88 8.89
C TRP A 153 2.60 -13.98 8.98
N ASP A 154 1.33 -13.59 8.91
CA ASP A 154 0.22 -14.55 8.93
C ASP A 154 0.26 -15.49 7.73
N TYR A 155 0.54 -14.98 6.53
CA TYR A 155 0.72 -15.82 5.34
C TYR A 155 1.87 -16.81 5.51
N LEU A 156 3.02 -16.37 6.02
CA LEU A 156 4.21 -17.21 6.19
C LEU A 156 3.94 -18.34 7.19
N ARG A 157 3.51 -17.99 8.41
CA ARG A 157 3.32 -18.98 9.49
C ARG A 157 2.20 -19.98 9.17
N ARG A 158 1.19 -19.60 8.38
CA ARG A 158 0.04 -20.45 8.04
C ARG A 158 0.23 -21.25 6.76
N SER A 159 1.06 -20.79 5.83
CA SER A 159 1.33 -21.52 4.58
C SER A 159 2.29 -22.70 4.74
N GLY A 160 3.04 -22.74 5.86
CA GLY A 160 4.07 -23.75 6.09
C GLY A 160 5.31 -23.57 5.21
N GLN A 161 5.47 -22.41 4.57
CA GLN A 161 6.65 -22.09 3.76
C GLN A 161 7.82 -21.65 4.66
N ALA A 162 9.04 -21.76 4.14
CA ALA A 162 10.26 -21.48 4.88
C ALA A 162 10.68 -20.00 4.85
N GLY A 163 10.07 -19.21 3.96
CA GLY A 163 10.41 -17.80 3.80
C GLY A 163 9.88 -17.18 2.51
N PHE A 164 10.54 -16.12 2.08
CA PHE A 164 10.19 -15.30 0.92
C PHE A 164 11.34 -15.21 -0.07
N PHE A 165 10.99 -15.06 -1.35
CA PHE A 165 11.89 -14.72 -2.43
C PHE A 165 11.48 -13.39 -3.08
N ILE A 166 12.42 -12.46 -3.25
CA ILE A 166 12.20 -11.19 -3.96
C ILE A 166 13.21 -11.05 -5.10
N ALA A 167 12.71 -10.81 -6.32
CA ALA A 167 13.54 -10.29 -7.41
C ALA A 167 13.85 -8.81 -7.15
N LEU A 168 15.02 -8.52 -6.59
CA LEU A 168 15.40 -7.19 -6.13
C LEU A 168 16.05 -6.40 -7.27
N SER A 169 15.37 -5.37 -7.77
CA SER A 169 15.81 -4.62 -8.95
C SER A 169 16.71 -3.42 -8.64
N GLY A 170 16.73 -2.96 -7.39
CA GLY A 170 17.36 -1.68 -7.02
C GLY A 170 16.49 -0.45 -7.33
N GLY A 171 15.23 -0.65 -7.70
CA GLY A 171 14.18 0.37 -7.81
C GLY A 171 13.20 0.36 -6.61
N ILE A 172 12.42 1.44 -6.51
CA ILE A 172 11.58 1.78 -5.34
C ILE A 172 10.61 0.66 -4.95
N ASP A 173 9.93 0.00 -5.89
CA ASP A 173 8.86 -0.94 -5.54
C ASP A 173 9.41 -2.25 -4.95
N SER A 174 10.45 -2.81 -5.57
CA SER A 174 11.12 -4.00 -5.03
C SER A 174 11.80 -3.71 -3.69
N SER A 175 12.34 -2.50 -3.52
CA SER A 175 12.92 -2.06 -2.25
C SER A 175 11.86 -1.85 -1.18
N SER A 176 10.67 -1.32 -1.53
CA SER A 176 9.54 -1.19 -0.62
C SER A 176 9.06 -2.56 -0.14
N THR A 177 8.94 -3.53 -1.06
CA THR A 177 8.59 -4.92 -0.71
C THR A 177 9.60 -5.52 0.26
N ALA A 178 10.90 -5.34 0.02
CA ALA A 178 11.94 -5.78 0.94
C ALA A 178 11.86 -5.08 2.31
N CYS A 179 11.53 -3.79 2.34
CA CYS A 179 11.33 -3.02 3.57
C CYS A 179 10.10 -3.49 4.37
N VAL A 180 9.03 -3.93 3.70
CA VAL A 180 7.87 -4.55 4.38
C VAL A 180 8.29 -5.83 5.09
N VAL A 181 9.09 -6.70 4.44
CA VAL A 181 9.62 -7.91 5.10
C VAL A 181 10.58 -7.53 6.23
N ALA A 182 11.39 -6.50 6.06
CA ALA A 182 12.28 -6.01 7.11
C ALA A 182 11.49 -5.44 8.32
N SER A 183 10.33 -4.79 8.08
CA SER A 183 9.40 -4.35 9.11
C SER A 183 8.79 -5.54 9.84
N MET A 184 8.35 -6.56 9.09
CA MET A 184 7.84 -7.82 9.65
C MET A 184 8.86 -8.45 10.61
N CYS A 185 10.13 -8.57 10.23
CA CYS A 185 11.18 -9.07 11.11
C CYS A 185 11.32 -8.25 12.39
N ARG A 186 11.23 -6.91 12.31
CA ARG A 186 11.28 -6.03 13.49
C ARG A 186 10.10 -6.27 14.44
N ILE A 187 8.89 -6.37 13.90
CA ILE A 187 7.68 -6.63 14.68
C ILE A 187 7.76 -8.01 15.34
N VAL A 188 8.27 -9.03 14.63
CA VAL A 188 8.47 -10.38 15.18
C VAL A 188 9.49 -10.38 16.32
N CYS A 189 10.67 -9.78 16.13
CA CYS A 189 11.67 -9.67 17.20
C CYS A 189 11.12 -8.93 18.42
N LYS A 190 10.36 -7.84 18.20
CA LYS A 190 9.71 -7.10 19.28
C LYS A 190 8.70 -7.98 20.03
N ALA A 191 7.82 -8.68 19.33
CA ALA A 191 6.83 -9.55 19.96
C ALA A 191 7.48 -10.68 20.79
N VAL A 192 8.59 -11.26 20.30
CA VAL A 192 9.36 -12.26 21.07
C VAL A 192 10.02 -11.63 22.30
N SER A 193 10.61 -10.43 22.16
CA SER A 193 11.18 -9.69 23.28
C SER A 193 10.14 -9.30 24.33
N ASP A 194 8.90 -9.03 23.91
CA ASP A 194 7.77 -8.71 24.79
C ASP A 194 7.17 -9.98 25.44
N GLY A 195 7.70 -11.18 25.14
CA GLY A 195 7.33 -12.44 25.78
C GLY A 195 6.25 -13.25 25.06
N ASN A 196 5.98 -12.99 23.78
CA ASN A 196 4.96 -13.72 23.03
C ASN A 196 5.43 -15.14 22.65
N GLU A 197 4.98 -16.13 23.42
CA GLU A 197 5.34 -17.54 23.23
C GLU A 197 4.84 -18.14 21.91
N GLN A 198 3.68 -17.70 21.42
CA GLN A 198 3.10 -18.17 20.17
C GLN A 198 3.95 -17.73 18.98
N VAL A 199 4.33 -16.45 18.93
CA VAL A 199 5.21 -15.92 17.88
C VAL A 199 6.57 -16.62 17.93
N LEU A 200 7.14 -16.86 19.11
CA LEU A 200 8.39 -17.60 19.25
C LEU A 200 8.27 -19.04 18.73
N SER A 201 7.16 -19.74 19.04
CA SER A 201 6.87 -21.07 18.51
C SER A 201 6.82 -21.06 16.98
N ASP A 202 6.15 -20.08 16.40
CA ASP A 202 5.99 -19.96 14.95
C ASP A 202 7.29 -19.59 14.24
N VAL A 203 8.12 -18.71 14.82
CA VAL A 203 9.48 -18.43 14.31
C VAL A 203 10.28 -19.72 14.23
N ARG A 204 10.32 -20.50 15.31
CA ARG A 204 11.07 -21.78 15.36
C ARG A 204 10.59 -22.79 14.32
N LYS A 205 9.28 -22.84 14.05
CA LYS A 205 8.71 -23.66 12.97
C LYS A 205 9.16 -23.17 11.60
N VAL A 206 9.01 -21.88 11.31
CA VAL A 206 9.38 -21.28 10.01
C VAL A 206 10.87 -21.46 9.73
N THR A 207 11.73 -21.19 10.72
CA THR A 207 13.18 -21.33 10.57
C THR A 207 13.65 -22.77 10.61
N HIS A 208 12.78 -23.71 11.01
CA HIS A 208 13.10 -25.12 11.26
C HIS A 208 14.23 -25.30 12.28
N ASP A 209 14.25 -24.42 13.30
CA ASP A 209 15.28 -24.39 14.33
C ASP A 209 14.61 -24.24 15.70
N PRO A 210 14.51 -25.32 16.51
CA PRO A 210 13.79 -25.31 17.78
C PRO A 210 14.49 -24.52 18.88
N THR A 211 15.78 -24.22 18.75
CA THR A 211 16.54 -23.46 19.76
C THR A 211 16.64 -21.98 19.40
N TYR A 212 16.33 -21.63 18.16
CA TYR A 212 16.40 -20.24 17.70
C TYR A 212 15.45 -19.32 18.46
N THR A 213 15.97 -18.15 18.81
CA THR A 213 15.21 -17.08 19.46
C THR A 213 15.67 -15.76 18.81
N PRO A 214 14.82 -15.10 18.01
CA PRO A 214 15.23 -13.94 17.24
C PRO A 214 15.49 -12.74 18.16
N GLN A 215 16.68 -12.15 18.03
CA GLN A 215 17.08 -10.93 18.75
C GLN A 215 17.34 -9.78 17.78
N ASP A 216 18.07 -10.07 16.70
CA ASP A 216 18.35 -9.11 15.62
C ASP A 216 17.40 -9.34 14.43
N PRO A 217 16.60 -8.34 14.03
CA PRO A 217 15.77 -8.41 12.82
C PRO A 217 16.54 -8.79 11.56
N ARG A 218 17.83 -8.42 11.44
CA ARG A 218 18.67 -8.74 10.28
C ARG A 218 19.03 -10.21 10.22
N GLU A 219 19.27 -10.83 11.37
CA GLU A 219 19.53 -12.27 11.46
C GLU A 219 18.28 -13.07 11.07
N LEU A 220 17.12 -12.66 11.57
CA LEU A 220 15.85 -13.26 11.19
C LEU A 220 15.62 -13.11 9.68
N ALA A 221 15.82 -11.91 9.13
CA ALA A 221 15.73 -11.66 7.69
C ALA A 221 16.67 -12.56 6.88
N ASN A 222 17.90 -12.82 7.37
CA ASN A 222 18.83 -13.73 6.70
C ASN A 222 18.27 -15.15 6.54
N LYS A 223 17.54 -15.63 7.56
CA LYS A 223 16.99 -16.99 7.59
C LYS A 223 15.74 -17.15 6.72
N ILE A 224 14.96 -16.09 6.51
CA ILE A 224 13.62 -16.15 5.90
C ILE A 224 13.46 -15.31 4.63
N LEU A 225 14.40 -14.43 4.28
CA LEU A 225 14.31 -13.58 3.10
C LEU A 225 15.50 -13.83 2.18
N VAL A 226 15.19 -14.34 0.99
CA VAL A 226 16.13 -14.45 -0.12
C VAL A 226 15.85 -13.33 -1.12
N THR A 227 16.88 -12.57 -1.47
CA THR A 227 16.79 -11.54 -2.51
C THR A 227 17.70 -11.92 -3.68
N CYS A 228 17.28 -11.61 -4.91
CA CYS A 228 18.06 -11.90 -6.09
C CYS A 228 18.05 -10.73 -7.06
N TYR A 229 19.22 -10.17 -7.34
CA TYR A 229 19.41 -9.23 -8.44
C TYR A 229 19.64 -10.01 -9.74
N MET A 230 18.83 -9.75 -10.76
CA MET A 230 18.85 -10.42 -12.06
C MET A 230 19.18 -9.43 -13.18
N GLY A 231 20.48 -9.15 -13.33
CA GLY A 231 21.01 -8.17 -14.28
C GLY A 231 21.12 -8.71 -15.71
N THR A 232 21.28 -7.79 -16.65
CA THR A 232 21.64 -8.06 -18.05
C THR A 232 22.90 -7.27 -18.41
N LYS A 233 23.44 -7.46 -19.61
CA LYS A 233 24.50 -6.60 -20.17
C LYS A 233 24.14 -5.11 -20.21
N ASN A 234 22.85 -4.79 -20.18
CA ASN A 234 22.34 -3.41 -20.22
C ASN A 234 22.14 -2.83 -18.82
N SER A 235 22.22 -3.65 -17.77
CA SER A 235 22.01 -3.19 -16.40
C SER A 235 23.20 -2.39 -15.89
N SER A 236 22.93 -1.29 -15.19
CA SER A 236 23.95 -0.41 -14.66
C SER A 236 24.64 -1.03 -13.42
N VAL A 237 25.86 -0.56 -13.13
CA VAL A 237 26.57 -0.99 -11.90
C VAL A 237 25.90 -0.37 -10.68
N GLU A 238 25.28 0.79 -10.87
CA GLU A 238 24.56 1.57 -9.88
C GLU A 238 23.30 0.84 -9.40
N THR A 239 22.46 0.28 -10.30
CA THR A 239 21.29 -0.52 -9.92
C THR A 239 21.69 -1.75 -9.10
N TYR A 240 22.73 -2.46 -9.55
CA TYR A 240 23.29 -3.60 -8.82
C TYR A 240 23.75 -3.21 -7.41
N ASN A 241 24.55 -2.14 -7.29
CA ASN A 241 25.07 -1.69 -6.00
C ASN A 241 23.94 -1.27 -5.05
N ARG A 242 22.90 -0.60 -5.55
CA ARG A 242 21.71 -0.26 -4.74
C ARG A 242 21.01 -1.50 -4.20
N ALA A 243 20.76 -2.49 -5.05
CA ALA A 243 20.14 -3.75 -4.65
C ALA A 243 20.98 -4.49 -3.61
N LYS A 244 22.30 -4.59 -3.83
CA LYS A 244 23.24 -5.25 -2.92
C LYS A 244 23.30 -4.53 -1.57
N ASN A 245 23.52 -3.22 -1.57
CA ASN A 245 23.65 -2.43 -0.33
C ASN A 245 22.37 -2.51 0.52
N LEU A 246 21.20 -2.49 -0.13
CA LEU A 246 19.92 -2.67 0.55
C LEU A 246 19.80 -4.06 1.16
N ALA A 247 20.14 -5.11 0.40
CA ALA A 247 20.11 -6.48 0.87
C ALA A 247 21.04 -6.69 2.09
N ASP A 248 22.23 -6.10 2.07
CA ASP A 248 23.21 -6.14 3.15
C ASP A 248 22.69 -5.44 4.42
N GLN A 249 22.05 -4.27 4.29
CA GLN A 249 21.48 -3.54 5.43
C GLN A 249 20.26 -4.24 6.02
N ILE A 250 19.37 -4.81 5.19
CA ILE A 250 18.23 -5.61 5.65
C ILE A 250 18.70 -6.93 6.29
N GLY A 251 19.82 -7.49 5.81
CA GLY A 251 20.35 -8.79 6.25
C GLY A 251 19.86 -9.98 5.43
N SER A 252 19.20 -9.76 4.29
CA SER A 252 18.69 -10.86 3.44
C SER A 252 19.79 -11.72 2.84
N HIS A 253 19.49 -12.99 2.54
CA HIS A 253 20.39 -13.84 1.78
C HIS A 253 20.37 -13.45 0.28
N HIS A 254 21.40 -12.75 -0.17
CA HIS A 254 21.41 -12.08 -1.48
C HIS A 254 22.16 -12.88 -2.56
N PHE A 255 21.52 -13.03 -3.72
CA PHE A 255 22.14 -13.52 -4.94
C PHE A 255 22.24 -12.43 -5.99
N ALA A 256 23.25 -12.54 -6.86
CA ALA A 256 23.38 -11.72 -8.04
C ALA A 256 23.68 -12.63 -9.24
N VAL A 257 22.83 -12.57 -10.26
CA VAL A 257 22.94 -13.42 -11.46
C VAL A 257 22.74 -12.60 -12.73
N THR A 258 23.31 -13.09 -13.83
CA THR A 258 23.09 -12.53 -15.17
C THR A 258 22.15 -13.43 -15.95
N ILE A 259 21.19 -12.84 -16.66
CA ILE A 259 20.17 -13.61 -17.42
C ILE A 259 20.45 -13.66 -18.91
N ASP A 260 21.51 -13.01 -19.40
CA ASP A 260 21.80 -12.86 -20.82
C ASP A 260 21.88 -14.19 -21.55
N GLN A 261 22.49 -15.21 -20.96
CA GLN A 261 22.61 -16.53 -21.58
C GLN A 261 21.24 -17.19 -21.79
N SER A 262 20.35 -17.11 -20.80
CA SER A 262 18.99 -17.67 -20.88
C SER A 262 18.12 -16.92 -21.90
N VAL A 263 18.24 -15.59 -21.93
CA VAL A 263 17.53 -14.74 -22.90
C VAL A 263 18.04 -15.01 -24.31
N GLN A 264 19.36 -15.02 -24.50
CA GLN A 264 19.99 -15.28 -25.79
C GLN A 264 19.60 -16.66 -26.33
N ALA A 265 19.64 -17.71 -25.50
CA ALA A 265 19.21 -19.04 -25.90
C ALA A 265 17.74 -19.06 -26.38
N SER A 266 16.86 -18.31 -25.71
CA SER A 266 15.45 -18.19 -26.10
C SER A 266 15.28 -17.48 -27.45
N VAL A 267 16.03 -16.40 -27.68
CA VAL A 267 16.03 -15.67 -28.95
C VAL A 267 16.62 -16.52 -30.07
N GLU A 268 17.70 -17.26 -29.82
CA GLU A 268 18.33 -18.16 -30.81
C GLU A 268 17.38 -19.27 -31.27
N VAL A 269 16.56 -19.82 -30.37
CA VAL A 269 15.51 -20.78 -30.74
C VAL A 269 14.52 -20.15 -31.71
N PHE A 270 14.06 -18.93 -31.44
CA PHE A 270 13.16 -18.20 -32.34
C PHE A 270 13.82 -17.91 -33.71
N THR A 271 15.07 -17.44 -33.69
CA THR A 271 15.82 -17.14 -34.92
C THR A 271 16.01 -18.38 -35.77
N ARG A 272 16.39 -19.53 -35.19
CA ARG A 272 16.52 -20.80 -35.92
C ARG A 272 15.18 -21.33 -36.46
N ALA A 273 14.08 -21.02 -35.80
CA ALA A 273 12.75 -21.49 -36.21
C ALA A 273 12.10 -20.62 -37.29
N THR A 274 12.52 -19.35 -37.43
CA THR A 274 11.85 -18.36 -38.29
C THR A 274 12.77 -17.69 -39.32
N ASP A 275 14.07 -17.96 -39.25
CA ASP A 275 15.14 -17.29 -40.02
C ASP A 275 15.16 -15.76 -39.88
N LYS A 276 14.59 -15.23 -38.78
CA LYS A 276 14.56 -13.79 -38.48
C LYS A 276 15.11 -13.50 -37.09
N ALA A 277 16.08 -12.59 -37.02
CA ALA A 277 16.65 -12.11 -35.77
C ALA A 277 15.99 -10.78 -35.37
N PRO A 278 15.24 -10.71 -34.25
CA PRO A 278 14.69 -9.46 -33.77
C PRO A 278 15.80 -8.54 -33.24
N ALA A 279 15.64 -7.22 -33.43
CA ALA A 279 16.57 -6.22 -32.91
C ALA A 279 15.90 -5.25 -31.94
N PHE A 280 16.68 -4.68 -31.01
CA PHE A 280 16.22 -3.55 -30.19
C PHE A 280 16.02 -2.30 -31.07
N LYS A 281 15.19 -1.36 -30.62
CA LYS A 281 14.90 -0.11 -31.34
C LYS A 281 16.16 0.70 -31.62
N VAL A 282 17.07 0.78 -30.65
CA VAL A 282 18.39 1.43 -30.77
C VAL A 282 19.30 0.77 -31.83
N HIS A 283 19.00 -0.46 -32.23
CA HIS A 283 19.70 -1.20 -33.29
C HIS A 283 18.86 -1.32 -34.57
N GLY A 284 17.84 -0.48 -34.75
CA GLY A 284 17.01 -0.43 -35.95
C GLY A 284 15.82 -1.39 -35.98
N GLY A 285 15.52 -2.08 -34.88
CA GLY A 285 14.35 -2.95 -34.77
C GLY A 285 13.02 -2.19 -34.67
N SER A 286 11.93 -2.83 -35.07
CA SER A 286 10.58 -2.24 -34.96
C SER A 286 10.10 -2.13 -33.50
N PRO A 287 9.09 -1.28 -33.19
CA PRO A 287 8.51 -1.21 -31.85
C PRO A 287 8.01 -2.56 -31.31
N ARG A 288 7.53 -3.44 -32.21
CA ARG A 288 7.10 -4.80 -31.85
C ARG A 288 8.26 -5.69 -31.41
N GLU A 289 9.37 -5.65 -32.15
CA GLU A 289 10.57 -6.43 -31.82
C GLU A 289 11.18 -5.96 -30.50
N ASN A 290 11.29 -4.64 -30.34
CA ASN A 290 11.81 -4.02 -29.14
C ASN A 290 11.00 -4.44 -27.89
N LEU A 291 9.68 -4.32 -27.95
CA LEU A 291 8.80 -4.76 -26.86
C LEU A 291 8.90 -6.27 -26.61
N ALA A 292 9.04 -7.09 -27.65
CA ALA A 292 9.21 -8.54 -27.49
C ALA A 292 10.53 -8.89 -26.77
N LEU A 293 11.63 -8.20 -27.09
CA LEU A 293 12.94 -8.38 -26.45
C LEU A 293 12.95 -7.90 -24.99
N GLN A 294 12.24 -6.83 -24.66
CA GLN A 294 12.04 -6.43 -23.26
C GLN A 294 11.19 -7.47 -22.50
N ASN A 295 10.09 -7.92 -23.11
CA ASN A 295 9.19 -8.90 -22.50
C ASN A 295 9.86 -10.25 -22.21
N ILE A 296 10.73 -10.75 -23.11
CA ILE A 296 11.42 -12.03 -22.86
C ILE A 296 12.41 -11.93 -21.70
N GLN A 297 13.08 -10.79 -21.53
CA GLN A 297 13.92 -10.55 -20.35
C GLN A 297 13.07 -10.55 -19.07
N ALA A 298 11.95 -9.83 -19.07
CA ALA A 298 11.04 -9.75 -17.92
C ALA A 298 10.48 -11.14 -17.52
N ARG A 299 10.06 -11.95 -18.50
CA ARG A 299 9.56 -13.32 -18.24
C ARG A 299 10.65 -14.29 -17.79
N THR A 300 11.88 -14.14 -18.30
CA THR A 300 13.01 -14.97 -17.87
C THR A 300 13.30 -14.75 -16.38
N ARG A 301 13.20 -13.51 -15.90
CA ARG A 301 13.34 -13.22 -14.46
C ARG A 301 12.28 -13.90 -13.62
N MET A 302 11.04 -13.98 -14.08
CA MET A 302 9.97 -14.71 -13.39
C MET A 302 10.30 -16.21 -13.29
N VAL A 303 10.70 -16.84 -14.41
CA VAL A 303 11.09 -18.26 -14.43
C VAL A 303 12.21 -18.55 -13.43
N LEU A 304 13.24 -17.71 -13.42
CA LEU A 304 14.35 -17.84 -12.47
C LEU A 304 13.89 -17.58 -11.04
N SER A 305 13.00 -16.63 -10.81
CA SER A 305 12.48 -16.32 -9.46
C SER A 305 11.83 -17.55 -8.84
N TYR A 306 10.98 -18.26 -9.59
CA TYR A 306 10.36 -19.49 -9.12
C TYR A 306 11.35 -20.64 -8.97
N LEU A 307 12.36 -20.74 -9.84
CA LEU A 307 13.41 -21.75 -9.71
C LEU A 307 14.20 -21.57 -8.40
N PHE A 308 14.63 -20.34 -8.11
CA PHE A 308 15.31 -20.01 -6.87
C PHE A 308 14.40 -20.21 -5.66
N ALA A 309 13.14 -19.79 -5.74
CA ALA A 309 12.18 -19.97 -4.65
C ALA A 309 11.98 -21.44 -4.27
N GLN A 310 11.99 -22.34 -5.26
CA GLN A 310 11.83 -23.79 -5.04
C GLN A 310 13.12 -24.47 -4.58
N LEU A 311 14.30 -24.03 -5.04
CA LEU A 311 15.56 -24.77 -4.85
C LEU A 311 16.58 -24.11 -3.92
N THR A 312 16.41 -22.86 -3.52
CA THR A 312 17.40 -22.20 -2.65
C THR A 312 17.52 -22.91 -1.31
N MET A 313 16.38 -23.24 -0.68
CA MET A 313 16.38 -23.96 0.60
C MET A 313 17.01 -25.34 0.46
N TRP A 314 16.65 -26.07 -0.60
CA TRP A 314 17.27 -27.36 -0.94
C TRP A 314 18.79 -27.24 -1.11
N SER A 315 19.28 -26.20 -1.80
CA SER A 315 20.72 -26.00 -2.03
C SER A 315 21.51 -25.71 -0.74
N ALA A 316 20.81 -25.31 0.33
CA ALA A 316 21.36 -25.08 1.65
C ALA A 316 21.03 -26.22 2.65
N ASP A 317 20.59 -27.38 2.14
CA ASP A 317 20.15 -28.54 2.95
C ASP A 317 19.05 -28.19 3.97
N ARG A 318 18.20 -27.20 3.65
CA ARG A 318 17.06 -26.78 4.46
C ARG A 318 15.74 -27.24 3.83
N PRO A 319 14.76 -27.69 4.63
CA PRO A 319 13.45 -28.05 4.13
C PRO A 319 12.61 -26.83 3.72
N GLY A 320 11.57 -27.08 2.93
CA GLY A 320 10.56 -26.08 2.52
C GLY A 320 10.91 -25.32 1.23
N GLY A 321 9.94 -24.53 0.76
CA GLY A 321 10.09 -23.60 -0.36
C GLY A 321 9.92 -22.16 0.12
N LEU A 322 10.12 -21.22 -0.80
CA LEU A 322 9.92 -19.78 -0.56
C LEU A 322 8.68 -19.29 -1.32
N LEU A 323 7.93 -18.37 -0.72
CA LEU A 323 6.88 -17.63 -1.40
C LEU A 323 7.51 -16.51 -2.25
N VAL A 324 7.21 -16.49 -3.55
CA VAL A 324 7.66 -15.40 -4.42
C VAL A 324 6.80 -14.17 -4.14
N LEU A 325 7.45 -13.05 -3.83
CA LEU A 325 6.79 -11.78 -3.63
C LEU A 325 6.86 -10.90 -4.89
N GLY A 326 5.70 -10.45 -5.35
CA GLY A 326 5.55 -9.48 -6.43
C GLY A 326 5.78 -8.05 -5.94
N THR A 327 6.12 -7.17 -6.88
CA THR A 327 6.54 -5.79 -6.57
C THR A 327 5.83 -4.75 -7.42
N SER A 328 4.71 -5.08 -8.06
CA SER A 328 3.93 -4.08 -8.82
C SER A 328 3.11 -3.23 -7.86
N ASN A 329 3.03 -1.91 -8.08
CA ASN A 329 2.17 -1.01 -7.30
C ASN A 329 0.77 -0.85 -7.92
N VAL A 330 -0.14 -0.20 -7.20
CA VAL A 330 -1.55 -0.09 -7.61
C VAL A 330 -1.74 0.71 -8.91
N ASP A 331 -0.89 1.72 -9.14
CA ASP A 331 -1.01 2.66 -10.27
C ASP A 331 -0.57 1.98 -11.58
N GLU A 332 0.56 1.26 -11.56
CA GLU A 332 1.03 0.41 -12.66
C GLU A 332 0.01 -0.69 -12.97
N CYS A 333 -0.56 -1.32 -11.94
CA CYS A 333 -1.59 -2.34 -12.11
C CYS A 333 -2.84 -1.75 -12.78
N LEU A 334 -3.30 -0.57 -12.34
CA LEU A 334 -4.47 0.10 -12.89
C LEU A 334 -4.27 0.43 -14.38
N ARG A 335 -3.10 0.97 -14.72
CA ARG A 335 -2.71 1.28 -16.10
C ARG A 335 -2.47 0.01 -16.93
N GLY A 336 -2.09 -1.07 -16.26
CA GLY A 336 -1.58 -2.30 -16.84
C GLY A 336 -0.19 -2.13 -17.46
N TYR A 337 0.65 -1.29 -16.86
CA TYR A 337 2.05 -1.06 -17.22
C TYR A 337 2.94 -2.13 -16.55
N LEU A 338 2.83 -3.35 -17.07
CA LEU A 338 3.59 -4.52 -16.65
C LEU A 338 3.61 -5.55 -17.78
N THR A 339 4.63 -6.42 -17.81
CA THR A 339 4.65 -7.53 -18.77
C THR A 339 3.80 -8.67 -18.23
N LYS A 340 2.81 -9.14 -19.00
CA LYS A 340 2.01 -10.29 -18.56
C LYS A 340 2.92 -11.52 -18.36
N TYR A 341 2.90 -12.06 -17.13
CA TYR A 341 3.75 -13.17 -16.65
C TYR A 341 5.24 -12.86 -16.49
N ASP A 342 5.59 -11.60 -16.17
CA ASP A 342 6.90 -11.28 -15.56
C ASP A 342 6.84 -11.38 -14.03
N CYS A 343 7.81 -10.77 -13.32
CA CYS A 343 7.85 -10.73 -11.85
C CYS A 343 6.68 -9.99 -11.19
N SER A 344 5.77 -9.35 -11.96
CA SER A 344 4.46 -8.92 -11.46
C SER A 344 3.54 -10.10 -11.13
N SER A 345 3.82 -11.29 -11.71
CA SER A 345 3.16 -12.57 -11.46
C SER A 345 3.99 -13.38 -10.46
N ALA A 346 3.50 -13.45 -9.24
CA ALA A 346 4.14 -14.01 -8.06
C ALA A 346 3.07 -14.71 -7.20
N ASP A 347 3.44 -15.19 -6.01
CA ASP A 347 2.48 -15.85 -5.12
C ASP A 347 1.66 -14.83 -4.34
N LEU A 348 2.31 -13.78 -3.83
CA LEU A 348 1.71 -12.69 -3.06
C LEU A 348 2.34 -11.34 -3.44
N ASN A 349 1.58 -10.25 -3.34
CA ASN A 349 2.12 -8.90 -3.53
C ASN A 349 1.72 -7.98 -2.36
N PRO A 350 2.62 -7.67 -1.42
CA PRO A 350 2.29 -6.85 -0.24
C PRO A 350 2.08 -5.37 -0.57
N ILE A 351 2.53 -4.89 -1.73
CA ILE A 351 2.44 -3.48 -2.14
C ILE A 351 1.46 -3.25 -3.31
N GLY A 352 0.83 -4.30 -3.82
CA GLY A 352 0.01 -4.25 -5.04
C GLY A 352 -1.29 -3.45 -4.94
N SER A 353 -1.59 -2.90 -3.76
CA SER A 353 -2.69 -1.95 -3.56
C SER A 353 -2.22 -0.65 -2.91
N ILE A 354 -0.94 -0.30 -2.99
CA ILE A 354 -0.36 0.94 -2.47
C ILE A 354 0.05 1.84 -3.65
N SER A 355 -0.19 3.14 -3.54
CA SER A 355 0.17 4.15 -4.56
C SER A 355 1.68 4.33 -4.65
N LYS A 356 2.19 4.70 -5.84
CA LYS A 356 3.63 5.01 -6.02
C LYS A 356 4.07 6.17 -5.11
N THR A 357 3.19 7.14 -4.91
CA THR A 357 3.46 8.32 -4.07
C THR A 357 3.60 7.92 -2.60
N ASP A 358 2.74 7.04 -2.09
CA ASP A 358 2.86 6.55 -0.71
C ASP A 358 4.02 5.57 -0.54
N LEU A 359 4.39 4.79 -1.57
CA LEU A 359 5.62 3.99 -1.52
C LEU A 359 6.86 4.88 -1.37
N ARG A 360 6.94 6.01 -2.09
CA ARG A 360 8.03 6.98 -1.90
C ARG A 360 8.07 7.52 -0.47
N ARG A 361 6.91 7.87 0.10
CA ARG A 361 6.81 8.31 1.51
C ARG A 361 7.22 7.22 2.49
N PHE A 362 6.80 5.98 2.26
CA PHE A 362 7.20 4.83 3.06
C PHE A 362 8.71 4.57 3.00
N ILE A 363 9.36 4.75 1.85
CA ILE A 363 10.82 4.66 1.74
C ILE A 363 11.51 5.73 2.59
N VAL A 364 11.03 6.98 2.58
CA VAL A 364 11.55 8.05 3.45
C VAL A 364 11.39 7.68 4.93
N TYR A 365 10.23 7.15 5.31
CA TYR A 365 9.99 6.63 6.65
C TYR A 365 10.97 5.50 7.01
N ALA A 366 11.20 4.54 6.12
CA ALA A 366 12.12 3.43 6.34
C ALA A 366 13.59 3.90 6.48
N ILE A 367 14.03 4.93 5.74
CA ILE A 367 15.35 5.53 5.94
C ILE A 367 15.51 5.98 7.40
N LYS A 368 14.52 6.73 7.89
CA LYS A 368 14.56 7.36 9.21
C LYS A 368 14.34 6.37 10.36
N GLU A 369 13.25 5.60 10.31
CA GLU A 369 12.78 4.76 11.41
C GLU A 369 13.40 3.37 11.40
N PHE A 370 13.80 2.85 10.22
CA PHE A 370 14.48 1.55 10.12
C PHE A 370 16.00 1.66 10.03
N GLY A 371 16.54 2.86 9.81
CA GLY A 371 17.98 3.13 9.68
C GLY A 371 18.59 2.58 8.39
N ILE A 372 17.79 2.40 7.32
CA ILE A 372 18.23 1.78 6.06
C ILE A 372 18.67 2.86 5.08
N THR A 373 19.89 3.37 5.24
CA THR A 373 20.45 4.47 4.41
C THR A 373 20.66 4.09 2.94
N ALA A 374 20.77 2.80 2.60
CA ALA A 374 20.90 2.35 1.21
C ALA A 374 19.71 2.80 0.32
N LEU A 375 18.58 3.14 0.95
CA LEU A 375 17.38 3.65 0.27
C LEU A 375 17.52 5.08 -0.25
N GLU A 376 18.45 5.90 0.27
CA GLU A 376 18.65 7.28 -0.19
C GLU A 376 19.01 7.30 -1.68
N GLY A 377 20.01 6.50 -2.09
CA GLY A 377 20.38 6.36 -3.50
C GLY A 377 19.29 5.72 -4.37
N ILE A 378 18.34 4.98 -3.79
CA ILE A 378 17.18 4.43 -4.52
C ILE A 378 16.11 5.51 -4.74
N LEU A 379 15.92 6.41 -3.77
CA LEU A 379 14.94 7.50 -3.84
C LEU A 379 15.36 8.58 -4.84
N GLU A 380 16.66 8.87 -4.92
CA GLU A 380 17.27 9.84 -5.84
C GLU A 380 17.37 9.33 -7.28
N ALA A 381 17.41 8.01 -7.46
CA ALA A 381 17.51 7.41 -8.79
C ALA A 381 16.25 7.70 -9.62
N PRO A 382 16.40 8.08 -10.91
CA PRO A 382 15.26 8.26 -11.79
C PRO A 382 14.52 6.92 -11.99
N PRO A 383 13.18 6.90 -11.98
CA PRO A 383 12.40 5.69 -12.24
C PRO A 383 12.53 5.30 -13.71
N THR A 384 13.19 4.17 -13.98
CA THR A 384 13.42 3.63 -15.32
C THR A 384 13.48 2.10 -15.31
N ALA A 385 13.00 1.48 -16.38
CA ALA A 385 13.24 0.08 -16.69
C ALA A 385 14.52 -0.09 -17.54
N GLU A 386 15.60 -0.63 -16.98
CA GLU A 386 16.86 -0.95 -17.70
C GLU A 386 16.71 -2.22 -18.58
N LEU A 387 15.72 -2.23 -19.47
CA LEU A 387 15.42 -3.35 -20.38
C LEU A 387 15.90 -3.11 -21.82
N GLU A 388 16.22 -1.87 -22.16
CA GLU A 388 16.84 -1.47 -23.43
C GLU A 388 18.34 -1.18 -23.25
N PRO A 389 19.16 -1.35 -24.30
CA PRO A 389 20.55 -0.90 -24.26
C PRO A 389 20.63 0.61 -24.03
N LEU A 390 21.54 1.02 -23.16
CA LEU A 390 21.80 2.44 -22.88
C LEU A 390 22.24 3.15 -24.17
N THR A 391 21.66 4.33 -24.45
CA THR A 391 22.08 5.18 -25.58
C THR A 391 23.11 6.16 -25.05
N ASP A 392 24.35 6.14 -25.56
CA ASP A 392 25.47 6.97 -25.07
C ASP A 392 25.74 6.87 -23.55
N GLY A 393 25.50 5.69 -22.96
CA GLY A 393 25.67 5.45 -21.52
C GLY A 393 24.61 6.12 -20.64
N LYS A 394 23.54 6.68 -21.23
CA LYS A 394 22.41 7.28 -20.52
C LYS A 394 21.15 6.45 -20.68
N ILE A 395 20.33 6.50 -19.64
CA ILE A 395 18.97 5.96 -19.61
C ILE A 395 18.16 6.66 -20.70
N SER A 396 17.51 5.88 -21.57
CA SER A 396 16.85 6.42 -22.77
C SER A 396 15.46 7.01 -22.46
N GLN A 397 14.77 6.53 -21.42
CA GLN A 397 13.37 6.89 -21.14
C GLN A 397 12.97 6.62 -19.68
N THR A 398 12.17 7.50 -19.07
CA THR A 398 11.57 7.25 -17.74
C THR A 398 10.24 6.50 -17.84
N ASP A 399 9.79 5.88 -16.75
CA ASP A 399 8.51 5.15 -16.74
C ASP A 399 7.31 6.06 -17.06
N GLU A 400 7.32 7.29 -16.56
CA GLU A 400 6.23 8.26 -16.80
C GLU A 400 6.17 8.71 -18.26
N ASP A 401 7.34 8.90 -18.90
CA ASP A 401 7.43 9.21 -20.31
C ASP A 401 6.90 8.07 -21.19
N ASP A 402 7.17 6.81 -20.84
CA ASP A 402 6.65 5.65 -21.57
C ASP A 402 5.15 5.43 -21.36
N MET A 403 4.65 5.66 -20.15
CA MET A 403 3.21 5.62 -19.87
C MET A 403 2.46 6.78 -20.54
N GLY A 404 3.12 7.92 -20.75
CA GLY A 404 2.53 9.18 -21.22
C GLY A 404 1.62 9.82 -20.17
N MET A 405 1.90 9.59 -18.89
CA MET A 405 1.17 10.11 -17.73
C MET A 405 2.00 9.95 -16.47
N THR A 406 1.88 10.90 -15.55
CA THR A 406 2.60 10.84 -14.26
C THR A 406 1.89 9.92 -13.27
N TYR A 407 2.60 9.47 -12.24
CA TYR A 407 2.02 8.69 -11.15
C TYR A 407 0.95 9.48 -10.37
N ASP A 408 1.12 10.80 -10.25
CA ASP A 408 0.12 11.69 -9.62
C ASP A 408 -1.19 11.70 -10.43
N GLU A 409 -1.08 11.84 -11.76
CA GLU A 409 -2.22 11.76 -12.66
C GLU A 409 -2.91 10.39 -12.58
N LEU A 410 -2.14 9.30 -12.57
CA LEU A 410 -2.65 7.93 -12.43
C LEU A 410 -3.45 7.71 -11.15
N SER A 411 -2.93 8.19 -10.03
CA SER A 411 -3.60 8.16 -8.73
C SER A 411 -4.94 8.93 -8.78
N ILE A 412 -4.97 10.10 -9.44
CA ILE A 412 -6.21 10.87 -9.64
C ILE A 412 -7.21 10.11 -10.51
N TYR A 413 -6.76 9.56 -11.66
CA TYR A 413 -7.63 8.76 -12.52
C TYR A 413 -8.20 7.53 -11.79
N GLY A 414 -7.39 6.86 -10.97
CA GLY A 414 -7.81 5.73 -10.14
C GLY A 414 -8.92 6.10 -9.17
N ARG A 415 -8.73 7.18 -8.40
CA ARG A 415 -9.76 7.69 -7.47
C ARG A 415 -11.02 8.13 -8.19
N MET A 416 -10.90 8.90 -9.28
CA MET A 416 -12.05 9.34 -10.07
C MET A 416 -12.83 8.14 -10.64
N ARG A 417 -12.14 7.14 -11.18
CA ARG A 417 -12.75 5.94 -11.76
C ARG A 417 -13.46 5.08 -10.73
N LYS A 418 -12.81 4.81 -9.59
CA LYS A 418 -13.27 3.79 -8.62
C LYS A 418 -14.07 4.39 -7.46
N ILE A 419 -13.62 5.49 -6.88
CA ILE A 419 -14.25 6.13 -5.72
C ILE A 419 -15.37 7.08 -6.18
N ALA A 420 -15.08 7.95 -7.16
CA ALA A 420 -16.10 8.87 -7.70
C ALA A 420 -16.99 8.24 -8.79
N HIS A 421 -16.74 6.98 -9.14
CA HIS A 421 -17.49 6.20 -10.13
C HIS A 421 -17.58 6.83 -11.53
N CYS A 422 -16.56 7.61 -11.92
CA CYS A 422 -16.55 8.31 -13.20
C CYS A 422 -16.21 7.38 -14.37
N GLY A 423 -17.06 7.40 -15.41
CA GLY A 423 -16.69 6.96 -16.77
C GLY A 423 -15.88 8.04 -17.52
N PRO A 424 -15.54 7.83 -18.81
CA PRO A 424 -14.70 8.78 -19.55
C PRO A 424 -15.25 10.20 -19.59
N PHE A 425 -16.53 10.37 -19.93
CA PHE A 425 -17.16 11.68 -20.03
C PHE A 425 -17.23 12.38 -18.67
N SER A 426 -17.74 11.70 -17.64
CA SER A 426 -17.85 12.26 -16.28
C SER A 426 -16.50 12.61 -15.66
N MET A 427 -15.45 11.83 -15.98
CA MET A 427 -14.08 12.13 -15.55
C MET A 427 -13.57 13.40 -16.22
N PHE A 428 -13.73 13.52 -17.54
CA PHE A 428 -13.39 14.73 -18.29
C PHE A 428 -14.10 15.96 -17.73
N THR A 429 -15.43 15.91 -17.54
CA THR A 429 -16.20 17.06 -17.04
C THR A 429 -15.80 17.51 -15.65
N LYS A 430 -15.21 16.62 -14.82
CA LYS A 430 -14.68 17.01 -13.50
C LYS A 430 -13.27 17.60 -13.64
N LEU A 431 -12.37 16.88 -14.31
CA LEU A 431 -10.96 17.25 -14.42
C LEU A 431 -10.75 18.54 -15.22
N VAL A 432 -11.64 18.88 -16.16
CA VAL A 432 -11.54 20.15 -16.88
C VAL A 432 -11.73 21.36 -15.98
N HIS A 433 -12.47 21.21 -14.88
CA HIS A 433 -12.59 22.25 -13.85
C HIS A 433 -11.44 22.16 -12.85
N ASP A 434 -11.15 20.95 -12.35
CA ASP A 434 -10.10 20.72 -11.33
C ASP A 434 -8.69 21.07 -11.83
N TRP A 435 -8.43 20.96 -13.14
CA TRP A 435 -7.15 21.27 -13.78
C TRP A 435 -7.21 22.51 -14.68
N SER A 436 -8.20 23.38 -14.47
CA SER A 436 -8.39 24.59 -15.28
C SER A 436 -7.19 25.57 -15.23
N ASP A 437 -6.37 25.47 -14.19
CA ASP A 437 -5.12 26.21 -13.99
C ASP A 437 -3.94 25.64 -14.80
N LYS A 438 -3.97 24.35 -15.15
CA LYS A 438 -2.83 23.63 -15.74
C LYS A 438 -3.05 23.23 -17.20
N PHE A 439 -4.29 22.94 -17.58
CA PHE A 439 -4.61 22.34 -18.87
C PHE A 439 -5.83 22.96 -19.53
N THR A 440 -5.80 23.02 -20.85
CA THR A 440 -6.94 23.36 -21.69
C THR A 440 -7.95 22.21 -21.75
N PRO A 441 -9.23 22.45 -22.08
CA PRO A 441 -10.21 21.39 -22.28
C PRO A 441 -9.76 20.31 -23.27
N SER A 442 -9.09 20.68 -24.37
CA SER A 442 -8.56 19.71 -25.33
C SER A 442 -7.47 18.82 -24.70
N GLU A 443 -6.54 19.39 -23.93
CA GLU A 443 -5.47 18.62 -23.28
C GLU A 443 -6.02 17.65 -22.22
N VAL A 444 -7.01 18.08 -21.42
CA VAL A 444 -7.67 17.20 -20.45
C VAL A 444 -8.41 16.07 -21.18
N ALA A 445 -9.09 16.38 -22.29
CA ALA A 445 -9.76 15.38 -23.10
C ALA A 445 -8.78 14.32 -23.62
N ASP A 446 -7.61 14.73 -24.13
CA ASP A 446 -6.60 13.81 -24.65
C ASP A 446 -6.00 12.95 -23.54
N LYS A 447 -5.72 13.52 -22.37
CA LYS A 447 -5.25 12.79 -21.19
C LYS A 447 -6.27 11.73 -20.72
N VAL A 448 -7.54 12.09 -20.60
CA VAL A 448 -8.62 11.16 -20.20
C VAL A 448 -8.82 10.06 -21.25
N LYS A 449 -8.82 10.41 -22.54
CA LYS A 449 -8.93 9.42 -23.63
C LYS A 449 -7.75 8.47 -23.63
N HIS A 450 -6.53 8.99 -23.44
CA HIS A 450 -5.31 8.20 -23.35
C HIS A 450 -5.42 7.21 -22.20
N PHE A 451 -5.78 7.65 -20.99
CA PHE A 451 -5.99 6.79 -19.82
C PHE A 451 -7.03 5.68 -20.06
N PHE A 452 -8.22 5.99 -20.59
CA PHE A 452 -9.25 4.95 -20.77
C PHE A 452 -8.92 3.96 -21.89
N ARG A 453 -8.30 4.42 -22.99
CA ARG A 453 -7.81 3.52 -24.05
C ARG A 453 -6.79 2.54 -23.47
N SER A 454 -5.81 3.10 -22.81
CA SER A 454 -4.74 2.44 -22.08
C SER A 454 -5.21 1.39 -21.07
N TYR A 455 -6.08 1.80 -20.15
CA TYR A 455 -6.75 0.94 -19.17
C TYR A 455 -7.48 -0.23 -19.85
N SER A 456 -8.28 0.08 -20.87
CA SER A 456 -9.14 -0.91 -21.51
C SER A 456 -8.37 -1.97 -22.32
N ILE A 457 -7.28 -1.59 -23.00
CA ILE A 457 -6.40 -2.53 -23.72
C ILE A 457 -5.75 -3.51 -22.75
N ASN A 458 -5.30 -3.01 -21.59
CA ASN A 458 -4.52 -3.81 -20.66
C ASN A 458 -5.34 -4.51 -19.57
N ARG A 459 -6.67 -4.32 -19.51
CA ARG A 459 -7.48 -4.88 -18.41
C ARG A 459 -7.38 -6.40 -18.28
N HIS A 460 -7.18 -7.10 -19.39
CA HIS A 460 -6.94 -8.55 -19.43
C HIS A 460 -5.69 -9.01 -18.63
N LYS A 461 -4.80 -8.10 -18.20
CA LYS A 461 -3.68 -8.41 -17.31
C LYS A 461 -4.14 -8.56 -15.86
N MET A 462 -5.19 -7.84 -15.46
CA MET A 462 -5.71 -7.84 -14.08
C MET A 462 -6.38 -9.16 -13.69
N THR A 463 -6.90 -9.90 -14.66
CA THR A 463 -7.56 -11.19 -14.43
C THR A 463 -6.60 -12.28 -13.95
N THR A 464 -5.30 -12.09 -14.15
CA THR A 464 -4.23 -13.03 -13.75
C THR A 464 -3.15 -12.33 -12.93
N LEU A 465 -3.46 -11.15 -12.38
CA LEU A 465 -2.53 -10.43 -11.52
C LEU A 465 -2.43 -11.13 -10.16
N THR A 466 -1.24 -11.10 -9.58
CA THR A 466 -0.95 -11.63 -8.24
C THR A 466 -1.92 -11.09 -7.19
N PRO A 467 -2.45 -11.94 -6.29
CA PRO A 467 -3.21 -11.49 -5.14
C PRO A 467 -2.41 -10.49 -4.30
N SER A 468 -2.98 -9.31 -4.08
CA SER A 468 -2.31 -8.22 -3.38
C SER A 468 -2.99 -7.83 -2.08
N TYR A 469 -2.19 -7.49 -1.07
CA TYR A 469 -2.68 -6.87 0.16
C TYR A 469 -3.66 -5.74 -0.17
N HIS A 470 -4.83 -5.70 0.46
CA HIS A 470 -5.77 -4.60 0.26
C HIS A 470 -5.41 -3.38 1.11
N ALA A 471 -5.22 -2.22 0.46
CA ALA A 471 -4.92 -0.96 1.13
C ALA A 471 -5.72 0.20 0.51
N GLU A 472 -5.41 0.59 -0.73
CA GLU A 472 -6.12 1.68 -1.41
C GLU A 472 -7.55 1.31 -1.83
N SER A 473 -8.49 2.23 -1.60
CA SER A 473 -9.92 2.09 -1.95
C SER A 473 -10.18 2.16 -3.46
N TYR A 474 -9.14 2.41 -4.26
CA TYR A 474 -9.22 2.46 -5.72
C TYR A 474 -8.51 1.29 -6.42
N SER A 475 -8.20 0.22 -5.68
CA SER A 475 -7.54 -0.98 -6.20
C SER A 475 -8.21 -1.52 -7.48
N PRO A 476 -7.44 -1.88 -8.53
CA PRO A 476 -7.98 -2.43 -9.77
C PRO A 476 -8.16 -3.96 -9.73
N ASP A 477 -8.02 -4.60 -8.57
CA ASP A 477 -8.16 -6.06 -8.41
C ASP A 477 -9.47 -6.61 -8.98
N ASP A 478 -9.37 -7.61 -9.86
CA ASP A 478 -10.52 -8.18 -10.56
C ASP A 478 -11.14 -9.38 -9.81
N ASN A 479 -10.48 -9.92 -8.78
CA ASN A 479 -10.92 -11.15 -8.12
C ASN A 479 -12.01 -10.93 -7.06
N ARG A 480 -11.97 -9.78 -6.37
CA ARG A 480 -12.85 -9.48 -5.24
C ARG A 480 -13.35 -8.05 -5.21
N PHE A 481 -12.52 -7.07 -5.58
CA PHE A 481 -12.80 -5.67 -5.27
C PHE A 481 -13.36 -4.85 -6.44
N ASP A 482 -12.88 -5.07 -7.66
CA ASP A 482 -13.25 -4.29 -8.84
C ASP A 482 -13.62 -5.19 -10.01
N LEU A 483 -14.73 -5.91 -9.87
CA LEU A 483 -15.29 -6.77 -10.92
C LEU A 483 -15.67 -5.94 -12.14
N ARG A 484 -15.02 -6.20 -13.28
CA ARG A 484 -15.19 -5.44 -14.52
C ARG A 484 -15.09 -6.34 -15.74
N GLN A 485 -15.55 -5.85 -16.90
CA GLN A 485 -15.21 -6.50 -18.16
C GLN A 485 -13.68 -6.47 -18.35
N PHE A 486 -13.13 -7.44 -19.07
CA PHE A 486 -11.73 -7.41 -19.53
C PHE A 486 -11.60 -7.33 -21.05
N LEU A 487 -12.69 -7.56 -21.78
CA LEU A 487 -12.81 -7.35 -23.23
C LEU A 487 -13.66 -6.11 -23.49
N TYR A 488 -12.99 -4.97 -23.75
CA TYR A 488 -13.65 -3.70 -24.05
C TYR A 488 -13.59 -3.35 -25.53
N ASN A 489 -14.52 -2.52 -25.99
CA ASN A 489 -14.29 -1.69 -27.16
C ASN A 489 -13.33 -0.55 -26.79
N VAL A 490 -12.04 -0.73 -27.07
CA VAL A 490 -10.95 0.20 -26.70
C VAL A 490 -11.03 1.56 -27.40
N LYS A 491 -11.90 1.71 -28.41
CA LYS A 491 -12.12 2.99 -29.08
C LYS A 491 -13.07 3.91 -28.30
N TRP A 492 -13.87 3.37 -27.37
CA TRP A 492 -14.83 4.13 -26.56
C TRP A 492 -15.65 5.13 -27.41
N THR A 493 -16.13 4.66 -28.57
CA THR A 493 -16.58 5.52 -29.68
C THR A 493 -17.65 6.52 -29.29
N TRP A 494 -18.64 6.10 -28.49
CA TRP A 494 -19.70 6.99 -28.02
C TRP A 494 -19.16 8.03 -27.03
N GLN A 495 -18.44 7.55 -26.01
CA GLN A 495 -17.97 8.37 -24.90
C GLN A 495 -16.94 9.40 -25.37
N PHE A 496 -16.02 9.02 -26.25
CA PHE A 496 -15.02 9.95 -26.79
C PHE A 496 -15.64 11.00 -27.71
N ARG A 497 -16.65 10.64 -28.51
CA ARG A 497 -17.43 11.63 -29.28
C ARG A 497 -18.14 12.64 -28.38
N CYS A 498 -18.73 12.19 -27.27
CA CYS A 498 -19.37 13.11 -26.30
C CYS A 498 -18.34 14.09 -25.71
N ILE A 499 -17.13 13.62 -25.41
CA ILE A 499 -16.03 14.50 -24.96
C ILE A 499 -15.68 15.51 -26.07
N ASP A 500 -15.54 15.07 -27.32
CA ASP A 500 -15.21 15.95 -28.44
C ASP A 500 -16.26 17.04 -28.68
N GLU A 501 -17.54 16.70 -28.57
CA GLU A 501 -18.66 17.64 -28.68
C GLU A 501 -18.64 18.66 -27.54
N GLU A 502 -18.33 18.22 -26.31
CA GLU A 502 -18.24 19.09 -25.15
C GLU A 502 -17.04 20.03 -25.20
N VAL A 503 -15.87 19.55 -25.62
CA VAL A 503 -14.68 20.39 -25.83
C VAL A 503 -14.99 21.50 -26.82
N LYS A 504 -15.63 21.18 -27.96
CA LYS A 504 -16.04 22.19 -28.96
C LYS A 504 -16.99 23.22 -28.37
N ARG A 505 -17.94 22.80 -27.53
CA ARG A 505 -18.85 23.72 -26.84
C ARG A 505 -18.10 24.66 -25.91
N MET A 506 -17.25 24.12 -25.04
CA MET A 506 -16.46 24.90 -24.07
C MET A 506 -15.50 25.88 -24.76
N GLU A 507 -14.88 25.48 -25.87
CA GLU A 507 -13.99 26.35 -26.66
C GLU A 507 -14.77 27.47 -27.37
N ALA A 508 -15.97 27.17 -27.90
CA ALA A 508 -16.84 28.18 -28.48
C ALA A 508 -17.34 29.19 -27.43
N GLU A 509 -17.72 28.73 -26.24
CA GLU A 509 -18.11 29.58 -25.11
C GLU A 509 -16.94 30.48 -24.68
N ARG A 510 -15.73 29.95 -24.53
CA ARG A 510 -14.52 30.74 -24.22
C ARG A 510 -14.18 31.76 -25.29
N ALA A 511 -14.39 31.44 -26.57
CA ALA A 511 -14.19 32.39 -27.66
C ALA A 511 -15.23 33.52 -27.61
N SER A 512 -16.48 33.20 -27.28
CA SER A 512 -17.55 34.20 -27.13
C SER A 512 -17.33 35.12 -25.93
N SER A 513 -16.93 34.58 -24.76
CA SER A 513 -16.67 35.37 -23.55
C SER A 513 -15.46 36.29 -23.70
N THR A 514 -14.40 35.84 -24.40
CA THR A 514 -13.24 36.69 -24.72
C THR A 514 -13.64 37.83 -25.65
N THR A 515 -14.53 37.57 -26.61
CA THR A 515 -15.04 38.61 -27.54
C THR A 515 -15.92 39.64 -26.81
N GLU A 516 -16.72 39.22 -25.82
CA GLU A 516 -17.52 40.12 -24.98
C GLU A 516 -16.66 40.92 -23.99
N GLN A 517 -15.64 40.31 -23.38
CA GLN A 517 -14.69 41.03 -22.51
C GLN A 517 -13.87 42.08 -23.27
N VAL A 518 -13.41 41.77 -24.48
CA VAL A 518 -12.71 42.73 -25.36
C VAL A 518 -13.64 43.84 -25.82
N LYS A 519 -14.92 43.56 -26.07
CA LYS A 519 -15.93 44.60 -26.34
C LYS A 519 -16.21 45.46 -25.11
N ALA A 520 -16.29 44.90 -23.91
CA ALA A 520 -16.51 45.64 -22.68
C ALA A 520 -15.33 46.59 -22.36
N THR A 521 -14.08 46.12 -22.49
CA THR A 521 -12.88 46.97 -22.31
C THR A 521 -12.74 48.04 -23.40
N ALA A 522 -13.12 47.74 -24.64
CA ALA A 522 -13.17 48.75 -25.70
C ALA A 522 -14.29 49.79 -25.49
N THR A 523 -15.36 49.43 -24.79
CA THR A 523 -16.46 50.36 -24.45
C THR A 523 -16.07 51.25 -23.27
N GLU A 524 -15.33 50.74 -22.28
CA GLU A 524 -14.76 51.53 -21.19
C GLU A 524 -13.72 52.55 -21.69
N GLN A 525 -12.82 52.16 -22.60
CA GLN A 525 -11.86 53.09 -23.21
C GLN A 525 -12.53 54.17 -24.09
N ASN A 526 -13.62 53.84 -24.78
CA ASN A 526 -14.40 54.85 -25.52
C ASN A 526 -15.16 55.81 -24.59
N SER A 527 -15.58 55.35 -23.40
CA SER A 527 -16.23 56.21 -22.40
C SER A 527 -15.28 57.18 -21.71
N GLU A 528 -14.01 56.80 -21.48
CA GLU A 528 -12.96 57.72 -21.01
C GLU A 528 -12.59 58.76 -22.07
N THR A 529 -12.63 58.38 -23.35
CA THR A 529 -12.33 59.30 -24.47
C THR A 529 -13.48 60.29 -24.75
N GLU A 530 -14.73 59.94 -24.43
CA GLU A 530 -15.88 60.86 -24.50
C GLU A 530 -15.97 61.80 -23.28
N ALA A 531 -15.54 61.36 -22.09
CA ALA A 531 -15.42 62.22 -20.91
C ALA A 531 -14.34 63.31 -21.08
N GLU A 532 -13.22 63.01 -21.75
CA GLU A 532 -12.20 64.01 -22.10
C GLU A 532 -12.67 65.00 -23.18
N LYS A 533 -13.57 64.60 -24.08
CA LYS A 533 -14.15 65.50 -25.10
C LYS A 533 -15.28 66.40 -24.59
N MET A 534 -15.96 66.02 -23.51
CA MET A 534 -16.94 66.91 -22.85
C MET A 534 -16.29 67.92 -21.87
N GLY A 535 -15.03 67.73 -21.48
CA GLY A 535 -14.27 68.67 -20.64
C GLY A 535 -13.66 69.89 -21.36
N GLN A 536 -13.70 69.94 -22.69
CA GLN A 536 -13.10 71.02 -23.50
C GLN A 536 -14.13 72.02 -24.08
N ALA A 537 -15.32 72.11 -23.50
CA ALA A 537 -16.37 73.06 -23.89
C ALA A 537 -16.84 73.94 -22.72
N SER A 538 -15.93 74.45 -21.89
CA SER A 538 -16.19 75.66 -21.09
C SER A 538 -14.89 76.30 -20.58
N SER A 539 -14.21 77.09 -21.43
CA SER A 539 -13.19 78.03 -20.94
C SER A 539 -13.07 79.23 -21.88
N LEU A 540 -14.02 80.15 -21.77
CA LEU A 540 -13.88 81.55 -22.19
C LEU A 540 -14.49 82.40 -21.07
N ALA A 541 -13.77 83.44 -20.66
CA ALA A 541 -13.93 84.26 -19.43
C ALA A 541 -13.29 83.57 -18.20
N GLU A 542 -12.36 84.13 -17.44
CA GLU A 542 -11.93 85.50 -17.20
C GLU A 542 -10.54 85.48 -16.53
N VAL A 543 -9.74 86.54 -16.73
CA VAL A 543 -8.56 86.87 -15.94
C VAL A 543 -8.85 88.19 -15.24
N ASN A 544 -8.96 88.20 -13.90
CA ASN A 544 -8.09 88.95 -12.98
C ASN A 544 -8.75 89.24 -11.62
N GLN A 545 -7.89 89.17 -10.59
CA GLN A 545 -7.82 89.99 -9.37
C GLN A 545 -8.59 89.59 -8.08
N ASP A 546 -7.73 89.39 -7.06
CA ASP A 546 -7.74 89.95 -5.70
C ASP A 546 -8.45 89.25 -4.51
N LYS A 547 -7.60 89.03 -3.48
CA LYS A 547 -7.80 89.16 -2.00
C LYS A 547 -8.61 88.10 -1.21
N SER A 548 -7.84 87.26 -0.49
CA SER A 548 -7.75 87.06 0.98
C SER A 548 -9.00 87.29 1.89
N PRO A 549 -9.00 86.77 3.15
CA PRO A 549 -9.26 85.39 3.62
C PRO A 549 -10.36 85.39 4.74
N VAL A 550 -10.46 84.27 5.50
CA VAL A 550 -10.98 84.14 6.90
C VAL A 550 -12.24 83.27 7.11
N ASP A 551 -11.97 82.16 7.82
CA ASP A 551 -12.66 81.46 8.93
C ASP A 551 -14.12 80.95 8.92
N ASP A 552 -14.18 79.70 9.42
CA ASP A 552 -15.00 79.15 10.51
C ASP A 552 -16.38 78.50 10.26
N LYS A 553 -16.40 77.22 10.68
CA LYS A 553 -17.35 76.56 11.60
C LYS A 553 -18.71 76.04 11.12
N MET A 554 -18.79 74.70 11.25
CA MET A 554 -19.68 73.95 12.15
C MET A 554 -21.08 73.49 11.69
N ILE A 555 -21.27 72.18 11.96
CA ILE A 555 -22.38 71.54 12.69
C ILE A 555 -23.57 70.97 11.88
N SER A 556 -23.55 69.62 11.80
CA SER A 556 -24.64 68.69 12.21
C SER A 556 -25.85 68.55 11.27
N ASN A 557 -26.66 67.48 11.23
CA ASN A 557 -26.80 66.28 12.07
C ASN A 557 -27.85 65.33 11.42
N ILE A 558 -27.88 64.07 11.90
CA ILE A 558 -29.05 63.15 12.05
C ILE A 558 -29.42 62.16 10.91
N SER A 559 -29.01 60.91 11.16
CA SER A 559 -29.75 59.63 11.35
C SER A 559 -30.91 59.17 10.43
N MET A 560 -30.86 57.89 10.01
CA MET A 560 -31.73 56.82 10.56
C MET A 560 -31.30 55.39 10.13
N GLU A 561 -31.39 54.49 11.12
CA GLU A 561 -31.50 53.01 11.17
C GLU A 561 -32.23 52.31 10.00
N THR A 562 -32.14 51.01 9.65
CA THR A 562 -31.86 49.75 10.38
C THR A 562 -31.74 48.57 9.39
N ALA A 563 -31.15 47.45 9.87
CA ALA A 563 -31.45 46.04 9.59
C ALA A 563 -30.29 45.15 9.06
N GLN A 564 -29.85 44.26 9.94
CA GLN A 564 -28.89 43.16 9.78
C GLN A 564 -29.53 41.92 9.13
N THR A 565 -28.74 41.13 8.38
CA THR A 565 -28.31 39.77 8.80
C THR A 565 -27.26 39.20 7.83
N PRO A 566 -26.34 38.34 8.29
CA PRO A 566 -25.12 37.96 7.55
C PRO A 566 -25.16 36.52 6.99
N LEU A 567 -24.43 36.28 5.90
CA LEU A 567 -24.03 34.94 5.46
C LEU A 567 -22.51 34.83 5.50
N GLU A 568 -22.07 33.73 6.09
CA GLU A 568 -20.72 33.38 6.51
C GLU A 568 -19.71 33.30 5.36
N VAL A 569 -18.52 33.89 5.60
CA VAL A 569 -17.32 33.67 4.80
C VAL A 569 -16.41 32.72 5.58
N VAL A 570 -16.07 31.61 4.92
CA VAL A 570 -15.11 30.61 5.36
C VAL A 570 -13.71 31.22 5.36
N VAL A 571 -13.07 31.26 6.53
CA VAL A 571 -11.67 31.71 6.68
C VAL A 571 -10.74 30.53 6.44
N SER A 572 -9.97 30.63 5.36
CA SER A 572 -8.77 29.86 5.06
C SER A 572 -7.61 30.36 5.94
N ILE A 573 -7.09 29.51 6.81
CA ILE A 573 -5.89 29.81 7.61
C ILE A 573 -4.66 29.33 6.83
N SER A 574 -3.95 30.29 6.25
CA SER A 574 -2.56 30.19 5.81
C SER A 574 -1.64 30.57 6.97
N ASN A 575 -0.83 29.64 7.48
CA ASN A 575 0.24 29.98 8.41
C ASN A 575 1.53 30.26 7.62
N GLY A 576 1.87 31.53 7.54
CA GLY A 576 3.22 32.00 7.20
C GLY A 576 4.07 32.10 8.46
N GLU A 577 5.28 31.58 8.37
CA GLU A 577 6.38 31.82 9.31
C GLU A 577 6.95 33.23 9.09
N SER A 578 7.24 33.94 10.19
CA SER A 578 8.37 34.88 10.26
C SER A 578 8.71 35.24 11.71
N ASP A 579 9.91 34.83 12.11
CA ASP A 579 10.99 35.65 12.66
C ASP A 579 11.11 36.10 14.14
N LEU A 580 12.33 35.81 14.62
CA LEU A 580 13.24 36.55 15.52
C LEU A 580 13.11 36.38 17.04
N ASP A 581 14.11 35.68 17.61
CA ASP A 581 14.94 36.29 18.66
C ASP A 581 16.41 35.80 18.60
N LYS A 582 17.33 36.76 18.54
CA LYS A 582 18.79 36.61 18.61
C LYS A 582 19.24 36.94 20.02
N VAL A 583 20.02 36.06 20.68
CA VAL A 583 21.04 36.49 21.66
C VAL A 583 22.30 35.65 21.48
N SER A 584 23.40 36.36 21.27
CA SER A 584 24.78 35.90 21.14
C SER A 584 25.56 36.29 22.40
N THR A 585 26.33 35.35 22.96
CA THR A 585 27.60 35.62 23.66
C THR A 585 28.45 34.34 23.69
N GLY A 586 29.62 34.34 23.05
CA GLY A 586 30.76 33.50 23.46
C GLY A 586 31.75 34.34 24.30
N PRO A 587 33.05 33.98 24.40
CA PRO A 587 33.66 32.69 24.75
C PRO A 587 34.63 32.84 25.95
N SER A 588 35.21 31.75 26.49
CA SER A 588 36.36 31.84 27.41
C SER A 588 37.38 30.71 27.22
N ASN A 589 38.64 31.13 27.03
CA ASN A 589 39.90 30.39 26.91
C ASN A 589 40.33 29.67 28.22
N GLY A 590 41.27 28.71 28.13
CA GLY A 590 42.11 28.33 29.30
C GLY A 590 42.93 27.02 29.24
N THR A 591 44.04 27.04 28.50
CA THR A 591 45.40 26.48 28.72
C THR A 591 45.76 25.48 29.88
N THR A 592 46.45 24.39 29.49
CA THR A 592 47.70 23.74 30.03
C THR A 592 47.91 23.38 31.53
N HIS A 593 48.23 22.11 31.86
CA HIS A 593 49.59 21.57 32.21
C HIS A 593 49.56 20.19 32.96
N VAL A 594 50.35 19.23 32.46
CA VAL A 594 51.33 18.29 33.10
C VAL A 594 51.13 17.85 34.57
N GLU A 595 51.13 16.52 34.83
CA GLU A 595 52.06 15.90 35.79
C GLU A 595 52.23 14.37 35.65
N LYS A 596 53.46 13.92 35.94
CA LYS A 596 54.03 12.56 35.83
C LYS A 596 53.75 11.74 37.10
N ALA A 597 53.63 10.42 36.97
CA ALA A 597 54.20 9.46 37.93
C ALA A 597 54.29 8.02 37.35
N SER A 598 55.51 7.57 37.08
CA SER A 598 56.00 6.19 37.29
C SER A 598 56.93 6.24 38.53
N PRO A 599 57.51 5.16 39.13
CA PRO A 599 57.86 3.87 38.52
C PRO A 599 57.89 2.60 39.43
N SER A 600 58.03 1.43 38.79
CA SER A 600 58.84 0.25 39.21
C SER A 600 58.46 -0.91 38.27
N GLY A 601 59.34 -1.68 37.60
CA GLY A 601 60.78 -1.89 37.71
C GLY A 601 61.06 -3.40 37.46
N ASP A 602 61.54 -3.71 36.24
CA ASP A 602 62.42 -4.81 35.80
C ASP A 602 62.23 -6.29 36.21
N ILE A 603 62.35 -7.21 35.22
CA ILE A 603 63.52 -8.10 35.02
C ILE A 603 63.42 -8.85 33.66
N ASP A 604 64.25 -8.38 32.72
CA ASP A 604 65.19 -9.04 31.80
C ASP A 604 65.10 -10.53 31.35
N ARG A 605 65.31 -10.68 30.02
CA ARG A 605 66.33 -11.51 29.28
C ARG A 605 65.93 -12.71 28.38
N ASN A 606 66.14 -12.44 27.09
CA ASN A 606 66.98 -13.14 26.09
C ASN A 606 66.54 -14.44 25.37
N SER A 607 66.48 -14.28 24.04
CA SER A 607 66.52 -15.23 22.91
C SER A 607 67.75 -16.17 22.90
N PRO A 608 67.81 -17.23 22.06
CA PRO A 608 68.31 -17.03 20.67
C PRO A 608 67.81 -18.00 19.55
N LYS A 609 67.74 -17.42 18.34
CA LYS A 609 68.18 -17.89 17.00
C LYS A 609 68.22 -19.40 16.62
N ALA A 610 67.51 -19.67 15.51
CA ALA A 610 67.97 -20.24 14.22
C ALA A 610 68.39 -21.71 14.10
N ARG A 611 67.71 -22.45 13.19
CA ARG A 611 68.23 -22.94 11.88
C ARG A 611 67.38 -24.12 11.35
N GLY A 612 67.09 -24.08 10.05
CA GLY A 612 67.52 -25.17 9.17
C GLY A 612 66.47 -26.11 8.57
N LYS A 613 66.10 -25.82 7.32
CA LYS A 613 66.10 -26.71 6.13
C LYS A 613 65.33 -28.05 6.18
N GLY A 614 64.44 -28.23 5.20
CA GLY A 614 64.05 -29.55 4.70
C GLY A 614 63.02 -29.50 3.56
N LYS A 615 63.50 -29.43 2.31
CA LYS A 615 62.72 -29.68 1.08
C LYS A 615 62.64 -31.21 0.84
N SER A 616 61.49 -31.74 0.36
CA SER A 616 61.41 -32.60 -0.86
C SER A 616 60.05 -33.30 -1.04
N LYS A 617 59.24 -32.78 -1.97
CA LYS A 617 58.75 -33.38 -3.24
C LYS A 617 58.70 -34.92 -3.48
N ILE A 618 57.68 -35.28 -4.31
CA ILE A 618 57.45 -36.48 -5.18
C ILE A 618 56.61 -37.58 -4.49
N GLY A 619 55.39 -37.95 -4.93
CA GLY A 619 54.93 -38.46 -6.25
C GLY A 619 54.77 -40.00 -6.11
N SER A 620 53.67 -40.69 -6.41
CA SER A 620 52.94 -40.78 -7.68
C SER A 620 51.84 -41.87 -7.60
N ASN A 621 50.80 -41.72 -8.45
CA ASN A 621 49.97 -42.71 -9.16
C ASN A 621 49.86 -44.17 -8.69
N ARG A 622 48.62 -44.69 -8.61
CA ARG A 622 48.02 -45.66 -9.59
C ARG A 622 46.70 -46.26 -9.07
N SER A 623 45.63 -46.12 -9.86
CA SER A 623 44.53 -47.09 -10.03
C SER A 623 44.85 -47.97 -11.27
N PRO A 624 44.00 -48.89 -11.79
CA PRO A 624 42.75 -49.53 -11.32
C PRO A 624 42.74 -51.10 -11.51
N GLN A 625 41.73 -51.84 -11.02
CA GLN A 625 41.09 -52.97 -11.77
C GLN A 625 39.91 -53.69 -11.07
N LYS A 626 38.78 -53.67 -11.80
CA LYS A 626 37.75 -54.70 -12.09
C LYS A 626 37.69 -56.05 -11.33
N ARG A 627 36.46 -56.44 -10.97
CA ARG A 627 35.72 -57.72 -11.20
C ARG A 627 34.41 -57.65 -10.38
N SER A 628 33.23 -58.17 -10.71
CA SER A 628 32.61 -58.88 -11.84
C SER A 628 31.12 -59.08 -11.46
N ARG A 629 30.20 -58.91 -12.42
CA ARG A 629 28.76 -59.32 -12.41
C ARG A 629 28.66 -60.84 -12.70
N PRO A 630 27.54 -61.59 -12.46
CA PRO A 630 26.30 -61.45 -13.27
C PRO A 630 24.92 -61.87 -12.67
N HIS A 631 23.87 -61.35 -13.35
CA HIS A 631 22.55 -61.90 -13.78
C HIS A 631 21.72 -62.89 -12.92
N GLU A 632 20.40 -62.66 -12.78
CA GLU A 632 19.33 -63.28 -13.61
C GLU A 632 17.89 -62.78 -13.27
N GLU A 633 17.28 -62.14 -14.27
CA GLU A 633 15.98 -62.38 -14.94
C GLU A 633 14.71 -63.03 -14.30
N ALA A 634 13.58 -62.38 -14.63
CA ALA A 634 12.37 -62.89 -15.34
C ALA A 634 11.07 -63.35 -14.60
N GLN A 635 10.02 -62.53 -14.86
CA GLN A 635 8.74 -62.83 -15.53
C GLN A 635 7.68 -63.84 -14.98
N HIS A 636 6.46 -63.28 -14.86
CA HIS A 636 5.13 -63.77 -15.30
C HIS A 636 4.59 -65.16 -14.89
N GLY A 637 3.45 -65.13 -14.19
CA GLY A 637 2.18 -65.58 -14.78
C GLY A 637 1.53 -66.89 -14.28
N LYS A 638 0.18 -66.85 -14.31
CA LYS A 638 -0.84 -67.92 -14.25
C LYS A 638 -1.30 -68.37 -12.85
N ARG A 639 -2.57 -68.14 -12.50
CA ARG A 639 -3.85 -68.79 -12.89
C ARG A 639 -4.11 -70.12 -12.15
N GLN A 640 -5.20 -70.08 -11.38
CA GLN A 640 -6.27 -71.08 -11.20
C GLN A 640 -6.23 -72.14 -10.07
N LYS A 641 -7.37 -72.09 -9.34
CA LYS A 641 -8.26 -73.18 -8.89
C LYS A 641 -7.93 -73.94 -7.60
N ARG A 642 -8.79 -73.80 -6.57
CA ARG A 642 -9.92 -74.72 -6.30
C ARG A 642 -10.83 -74.24 -5.15
N GLU A 643 -12.12 -74.05 -5.49
CA GLU A 643 -13.36 -74.60 -4.90
C GLU A 643 -13.29 -75.19 -3.47
N LYS A 644 -14.29 -75.12 -2.57
CA LYS A 644 -15.75 -74.90 -2.66
C LYS A 644 -16.32 -74.78 -1.23
N SER A 645 -17.34 -73.95 -1.02
CA SER A 645 -18.65 -74.41 -0.52
C SER A 645 -19.66 -73.25 -0.55
N GLU A 646 -20.85 -73.58 -1.04
CA GLU A 646 -21.96 -72.72 -1.44
C GLU A 646 -23.02 -72.62 -0.33
N ASN A 647 -23.74 -71.51 -0.30
CA ASN A 647 -25.22 -71.44 -0.30
C ASN A 647 -25.60 -69.95 -0.39
N GLN A 648 -26.06 -69.39 -1.51
CA GLN A 648 -27.23 -69.59 -2.37
C GLN A 648 -28.30 -68.49 -2.17
N ASN A 649 -28.55 -67.79 -3.29
CA ASN A 649 -29.74 -67.05 -3.73
C ASN A 649 -30.09 -65.71 -3.03
N GLY A 650 -30.31 -64.58 -3.72
CA GLY A 650 -30.29 -64.29 -5.15
C GLY A 650 -30.99 -62.94 -5.46
N ASN A 651 -30.49 -62.28 -6.51
CA ASN A 651 -31.07 -61.19 -7.34
C ASN A 651 -30.95 -59.70 -6.93
N ASN A 652 -29.95 -59.07 -7.57
CA ASN A 652 -30.00 -57.91 -8.48
C ASN A 652 -30.82 -56.66 -8.12
N SER A 653 -30.15 -55.52 -7.96
CA SER A 653 -29.96 -54.54 -9.06
C SER A 653 -29.26 -53.24 -8.57
N ASN A 654 -28.63 -52.55 -9.52
CA ASN A 654 -27.77 -51.38 -9.39
C ASN A 654 -28.32 -50.22 -8.55
N GLY A 655 -27.45 -49.56 -7.78
CA GLY A 655 -27.70 -48.24 -7.21
C GLY A 655 -26.53 -47.71 -6.39
N THR A 656 -25.74 -46.82 -6.98
CA THR A 656 -24.69 -46.02 -6.32
C THR A 656 -25.25 -45.22 -5.15
N HIS A 657 -24.73 -45.42 -3.93
CA HIS A 657 -25.00 -44.56 -2.78
C HIS A 657 -23.72 -43.95 -2.22
N SER A 658 -23.52 -42.68 -2.55
CA SER A 658 -22.70 -41.72 -1.82
C SER A 658 -23.44 -41.28 -0.56
N TYR A 659 -22.79 -41.40 0.60
CA TYR A 659 -23.22 -40.80 1.85
C TYR A 659 -22.96 -39.28 1.81
N GLU A 660 -24.00 -38.47 1.59
CA GLU A 660 -23.98 -37.04 1.90
C GLU A 660 -24.55 -36.83 3.31
N ARG A 661 -23.72 -36.28 4.21
CA ARG A 661 -24.18 -35.68 5.47
C ARG A 661 -24.76 -34.31 5.15
N GLU A 662 -26.08 -34.15 5.27
CA GLU A 662 -26.76 -32.87 5.09
C GLU A 662 -26.38 -31.86 6.18
N SER A 663 -26.11 -30.61 5.77
CA SER A 663 -25.68 -29.52 6.65
C SER A 663 -26.85 -28.86 7.41
N PRO A 664 -26.62 -28.33 8.63
CA PRO A 664 -27.64 -27.63 9.43
C PRO A 664 -28.31 -26.44 8.71
N LEU A 665 -27.64 -25.85 7.72
CA LEU A 665 -28.15 -24.71 6.93
C LEU A 665 -29.34 -25.09 6.04
N ARG A 666 -29.44 -26.34 5.60
CA ARG A 666 -30.58 -26.81 4.78
C ARG A 666 -31.87 -26.90 5.61
N LYS A 667 -31.77 -27.28 6.89
CA LYS A 667 -32.90 -27.31 7.84
C LYS A 667 -33.43 -25.92 8.13
N PHE A 668 -32.56 -24.91 8.23
CA PHE A 668 -32.99 -23.52 8.41
C PHE A 668 -33.71 -22.95 7.17
N GLY A 669 -33.23 -23.30 5.97
CA GLY A 669 -33.86 -22.91 4.70
C GLY A 669 -35.19 -23.63 4.38
N MET A 670 -35.50 -24.73 5.05
CA MET A 670 -36.82 -25.38 5.00
C MET A 670 -37.80 -24.74 5.99
N TRP A 671 -37.34 -24.43 7.21
CA TRP A 671 -38.16 -23.77 8.23
C TRP A 671 -38.65 -22.38 7.79
N LEU A 672 -37.82 -21.61 7.08
CA LEU A 672 -38.20 -20.31 6.52
C LEU A 672 -39.27 -20.40 5.42
N ARG A 673 -39.34 -21.51 4.69
CA ARG A 673 -40.32 -21.72 3.62
C ARG A 673 -41.70 -22.14 4.13
N GLU A 674 -41.77 -22.84 5.26
CA GLU A 674 -43.05 -23.21 5.91
C GLU A 674 -43.72 -22.05 6.66
N LYS A 675 -42.95 -21.01 7.06
CA LYS A 675 -43.47 -19.89 7.86
C LYS A 675 -43.72 -18.60 7.06
N MET A 676 -43.32 -18.55 5.80
CA MET A 676 -43.57 -17.40 4.92
C MET A 676 -44.11 -17.83 3.57
N THR A 677 -45.38 -18.17 3.53
CA THR A 677 -46.26 -17.91 2.38
C THR A 677 -47.68 -17.64 2.93
N PRO A 678 -48.44 -16.73 2.31
CA PRO A 678 -49.55 -16.00 2.95
C PRO A 678 -50.73 -16.86 3.42
#